data_AF-A0A087A0Z6-F1
#
_entry.id   AF-A0A087A0Z6-F1
#
_cell.length_a   1.000
_cell.length_b   1.000
_cell.length_c   1.000
_cell.angle_alpha   90.00
_cell.angle_beta   90.00
_cell.angle_gamma   90.00
#
_symmetry.space_group_name_H-M   'P 1'
#
loop_
_entity.id
_entity.type
_entity.pdbx_description
1 polymer ?
#
loop_
_entity_poly.entity_id
_entity_poly.type
_entity_poly.pdbx_seq_one_letter_code
_entity_poly.pdbx_strand_id
1 'polypeptide(L)'
;MRFLPMGRAALLVELDGLDAAMSLYAAIETRRAAAETETVPAGTVPAGDLVDGGADDPFAGVTEVVPAARTVLVRFDPLFTDRDELAETLRGLDVNGHVEHRAKTVTVPVAYDGEDLDAVADLLGLSSQEIVARHSGHAWTAAFGGFAPGFTYLTGGDPIFDVPRRKNPRLAVPAGAVGLAGTFSGVYPRPSSGGWQLIGTTDVPMWDDRRNPPALIQPGDTVRFEPVRAQVTANGSVDTVCDDTVAADASQCETSRETHDAGAESVRDHGRLAVAVTDSNHAGNDASESAVPAADLTIDDPGMFAAFEDDGRRAATMGVTGSGAADPGTFHLANALVGNPAGTPAIETAGGGLRLTAHRTLVLAVTGAPADVTVDGTHGITHIARQEAFLMQPGERLELSFPEQGFRNYIAVQGGFDAPRVLGSASADTLSGLGPAALKPNTPLAVVATATNVPQAPSDGTLPLDKQQSCLQAMCEPTGEPTSCGRSPSKVAGRAVGGADWGREQPACLGAVSSPVPTVGQPQPWPSDLPATGTTTTLDVTLGPRDDWFTAQGITDFLDQEWTVTPQSNRVGLRLHGGRALERRDARELASEGMIPGAIEIPSNGQPVLFLRDQPVTGGYPVIAVLTKSALALAGQLPPGARVRFHINNHGKESSC
;
A
#
# COMPACT_ATOMS: atom_id res chain seq x y z
N MET A 1 6.88 23.13 -16.93
CA MET A 1 6.36 22.33 -15.78
C MET A 1 4.90 22.69 -15.56
N ARG A 2 3.99 21.71 -15.56
CA ARG A 2 2.58 21.87 -15.17
C ARG A 2 2.39 21.17 -13.82
N PHE A 3 1.82 21.87 -12.85
CA PHE A 3 1.59 21.36 -11.51
C PHE A 3 0.12 20.97 -11.37
N LEU A 4 -0.14 19.68 -11.12
CA LEU A 4 -1.48 19.12 -11.06
C LEU A 4 -1.76 18.59 -9.66
N PRO A 5 -2.92 18.91 -9.06
CA PRO A 5 -3.28 18.39 -7.76
C PRO A 5 -3.50 16.87 -7.82
N MET A 6 -2.90 16.14 -6.90
CA MET A 6 -3.13 14.71 -6.68
C MET A 6 -3.69 14.56 -5.26
N GLY A 7 -4.90 15.10 -5.04
CA GLY A 7 -5.46 15.29 -3.70
C GLY A 7 -4.83 16.49 -2.95
N ARG A 8 -4.93 16.47 -1.61
CA ARG A 8 -4.45 17.57 -0.74
C ARG A 8 -2.99 17.46 -0.30
N ALA A 9 -2.45 16.24 -0.29
CA ALA A 9 -1.14 15.90 0.28
C ALA A 9 -0.16 15.37 -0.78
N ALA A 10 -0.46 15.59 -2.05
CA ALA A 10 0.42 15.24 -3.15
C ALA A 10 0.22 16.13 -4.37
N LEU A 11 1.28 16.25 -5.14
CA LEU A 11 1.35 17.04 -6.37
C LEU A 11 1.96 16.17 -7.47
N LEU A 12 1.36 16.22 -8.65
CA LEU A 12 1.91 15.60 -9.85
C LEU A 12 2.53 16.70 -10.72
N VAL A 13 3.85 16.67 -10.89
CA VAL A 13 4.59 17.61 -11.74
C VAL A 13 4.73 17.00 -13.11
N GLU A 14 4.06 17.57 -14.10
CA GLU A 14 4.13 17.15 -15.49
C GLU A 14 5.15 17.99 -16.27
N LEU A 15 6.02 17.29 -17.01
CA LEU A 15 7.18 17.83 -17.71
C LEU A 15 7.12 17.47 -19.21
N ASP A 16 8.03 18.05 -19.99
CA ASP A 16 8.04 17.91 -21.45
C ASP A 16 8.41 16.49 -21.92
N GLY A 17 9.07 15.71 -21.07
CA GLY A 17 9.49 14.34 -21.37
C GLY A 17 10.22 13.68 -20.20
N LEU A 18 10.76 12.49 -20.46
CA LEU A 18 11.43 11.66 -19.46
C LEU A 18 12.69 12.33 -18.90
N ASP A 19 13.54 12.90 -19.75
CA ASP A 19 14.80 13.52 -19.32
C ASP A 19 14.54 14.64 -18.31
N ALA A 20 13.57 15.51 -18.59
CA ALA A 20 13.17 16.58 -17.68
C ALA A 20 12.58 16.05 -16.36
N ALA A 21 11.84 14.93 -16.41
CA ALA A 21 11.34 14.27 -15.21
C ALA A 21 12.47 13.69 -14.34
N MET A 22 13.44 13.03 -14.96
CA MET A 22 14.58 12.46 -14.25
C MET A 22 15.51 13.55 -13.70
N SER A 23 15.73 14.66 -14.41
CA SER A 23 16.49 15.80 -13.89
C SER A 23 15.82 16.44 -12.67
N LEU A 24 14.49 16.63 -12.71
CA LEU A 24 13.76 17.15 -11.55
C LEU A 24 13.81 16.18 -10.37
N TYR A 25 13.57 14.89 -10.61
CA TYR A 25 13.66 13.85 -9.59
C TYR A 25 15.03 13.85 -8.90
N ALA A 26 16.11 13.84 -9.69
CA ALA A 26 17.48 13.88 -9.21
C ALA A 26 17.75 15.11 -8.33
N ALA A 27 17.30 16.28 -8.77
CA ALA A 27 17.48 17.52 -8.01
C ALA A 27 16.66 17.53 -6.69
N ILE A 28 15.44 16.96 -6.68
CA ILE A 28 14.64 16.80 -5.45
C ILE A 28 15.38 15.88 -4.46
N GLU A 29 15.85 14.72 -4.91
CA GLU A 29 16.55 13.77 -4.04
C GLU A 29 17.86 14.36 -3.49
N THR A 30 18.58 15.14 -4.30
CA THR A 30 19.77 15.89 -3.84
C THR A 30 19.41 16.85 -2.70
N ARG A 31 18.32 17.61 -2.87
CA ARG A 31 17.86 18.58 -1.86
C ARG A 31 17.42 17.88 -0.58
N ARG A 32 16.73 16.75 -0.69
CA ARG A 32 16.31 15.92 0.46
C ARG A 32 17.50 15.35 1.23
N ALA A 33 18.49 14.79 0.53
CA ALA A 33 19.70 14.26 1.16
C ALA A 33 20.52 15.35 1.90
N ALA A 34 20.55 16.57 1.36
CA ALA A 34 21.19 17.70 2.03
C ALA A 34 20.46 18.09 3.33
N ALA A 35 19.12 18.12 3.32
CA ALA A 35 18.31 18.43 4.50
C ALA A 35 18.48 17.39 5.62
N GLU A 36 18.63 16.11 5.28
CA GLU A 36 18.89 15.05 6.28
C GLU A 36 20.27 15.20 6.95
N THR A 37 21.29 15.67 6.21
CA THR A 37 22.67 15.79 6.71
C THR A 37 22.87 17.02 7.64
N GLU A 38 22.01 18.04 7.53
CA GLU A 38 22.03 19.22 8.41
C GLU A 38 21.37 18.98 9.78
N THR A 39 20.72 17.83 10.00
CA THR A 39 20.21 17.44 11.33
C THR A 39 21.33 16.86 12.22
N VAL A 40 21.56 17.52 13.36
CA VAL A 40 22.64 17.29 14.35
C VAL A 40 22.69 15.81 14.84
N PRO A 41 23.88 15.20 15.05
CA PRO A 41 23.98 13.83 15.53
C PRO A 41 23.37 13.64 16.91
N ALA A 42 22.64 12.52 17.08
CA ALA A 42 22.03 12.12 18.34
C ALA A 42 23.09 11.89 19.44
N GLY A 43 23.23 12.88 20.32
CA GLY A 43 24.08 12.78 21.51
C GLY A 43 24.40 14.15 22.10
N THR A 44 23.69 14.48 23.18
CA THR A 44 23.82 15.69 24.03
C THR A 44 22.97 16.89 23.58
N VAL A 45 21.76 17.01 24.13
CA VAL A 45 21.01 18.28 24.17
C VAL A 45 21.17 18.85 25.58
N PRO A 46 21.91 19.96 25.80
CA PRO A 46 21.75 20.74 27.01
C PRO A 46 20.38 21.42 26.95
N ALA A 47 19.62 21.35 28.04
CA ALA A 47 18.40 22.13 28.18
C ALA A 47 18.74 23.63 28.17
N GLY A 48 18.28 24.34 27.14
CA GLY A 48 18.45 25.79 27.00
C GLY A 48 19.15 26.16 25.71
N ASP A 49 18.36 26.22 24.64
CA ASP A 49 18.52 26.96 23.38
C ASP A 49 18.04 26.09 22.23
N LEU A 50 16.76 26.26 21.88
CA LEU A 50 16.21 25.79 20.62
C LEU A 50 16.96 26.52 19.51
N VAL A 51 17.92 25.83 18.88
CA VAL A 51 18.53 26.31 17.64
C VAL A 51 17.44 26.27 16.58
N ASP A 52 17.10 27.46 16.07
CA ASP A 52 16.10 27.74 15.05
C ASP A 52 16.56 27.27 13.66
N GLY A 53 16.80 25.96 13.54
CA GLY A 53 17.25 25.30 12.31
C GLY A 53 16.15 24.45 11.70
N GLY A 54 15.54 24.91 10.61
CA GLY A 54 14.88 24.03 9.63
C GLY A 54 13.35 23.97 9.62
N ALA A 55 12.63 24.88 10.27
CA ALA A 55 11.16 24.95 10.15
C ALA A 55 10.66 25.59 8.83
N ASP A 56 11.54 26.30 8.11
CA ASP A 56 11.19 27.07 6.90
C ASP A 56 11.63 26.38 5.59
N ASP A 57 12.02 25.09 5.59
CA ASP A 57 12.30 24.36 4.34
C ASP A 57 11.09 23.51 3.91
N PRO A 58 10.39 23.87 2.81
CA PRO A 58 9.26 23.09 2.28
C PRO A 58 9.59 21.62 2.00
N PHE A 59 10.88 21.29 1.79
CA PHE A 59 11.30 19.91 1.58
C PHE A 59 11.29 19.03 2.84
N ALA A 60 11.28 19.62 4.04
CA ALA A 60 11.17 18.86 5.29
C ALA A 60 9.85 18.07 5.36
N GLY A 61 8.80 18.57 4.71
CA GLY A 61 7.51 17.90 4.59
C GLY A 61 7.43 16.82 3.51
N VAL A 62 8.43 16.68 2.61
CA VAL A 62 8.35 15.72 1.50
C VAL A 62 8.58 14.29 1.98
N THR A 63 7.55 13.46 1.82
CA THR A 63 7.51 12.10 2.39
C THR A 63 7.81 11.00 1.38
N GLU A 64 7.60 11.25 0.09
CA GLU A 64 7.79 10.29 -0.99
C GLU A 64 7.85 11.01 -2.34
N VAL A 65 8.72 10.53 -3.23
CA VAL A 65 8.91 11.06 -4.59
C VAL A 65 8.96 9.89 -5.57
N VAL A 66 8.13 9.95 -6.62
CA VAL A 66 8.01 8.87 -7.62
C VAL A 66 8.11 9.44 -9.03
N PRO A 67 9.22 9.22 -9.76
CA PRO A 67 9.28 9.54 -11.18
C PRO A 67 8.50 8.49 -11.99
N ALA A 68 7.80 8.94 -13.02
CA ALA A 68 7.05 8.07 -13.91
C ALA A 68 6.84 8.74 -15.27
N ALA A 69 7.50 8.19 -16.29
CA ALA A 69 7.54 8.72 -17.66
C ALA A 69 7.86 10.22 -17.66
N ARG A 70 6.88 11.08 -17.99
CA ARG A 70 7.05 12.53 -18.03
C ARG A 70 6.59 13.26 -16.77
N THR A 71 6.33 12.52 -15.69
CA THR A 71 5.77 13.05 -14.45
C THR A 71 6.66 12.73 -13.25
N VAL A 72 6.62 13.59 -12.23
CA VAL A 72 7.16 13.32 -10.89
C VAL A 72 6.03 13.55 -9.90
N LEU A 73 5.62 12.50 -9.19
CA LEU A 73 4.74 12.61 -8.03
C LEU A 73 5.57 13.02 -6.82
N VAL A 74 5.12 14.03 -6.10
CA VAL A 74 5.70 14.48 -4.83
C VAL A 74 4.61 14.44 -3.78
N ARG A 75 4.76 13.56 -2.78
CA ARG A 75 3.88 13.50 -1.61
C ARG A 75 4.52 14.24 -0.46
N PHE A 76 3.70 14.92 0.32
CA PHE A 76 4.17 15.72 1.43
C PHE A 76 3.18 15.64 2.60
N ASP A 77 3.65 15.98 3.79
CA ASP A 77 2.80 16.14 4.97
C ASP A 77 2.26 17.59 5.02
N PRO A 78 0.94 17.79 4.91
CA PRO A 78 0.32 19.12 4.96
C PRO A 78 0.55 19.88 6.27
N LEU A 79 1.05 19.22 7.33
CA LEU A 79 1.44 19.90 8.58
C LEU A 79 2.76 20.68 8.47
N PHE A 80 3.59 20.34 7.48
CA PHE A 80 4.92 20.93 7.30
C PHE A 80 5.01 21.85 6.09
N THR A 81 4.26 21.57 5.01
CA THR A 81 4.22 22.43 3.82
C THR A 81 2.88 22.28 3.12
N ASP A 82 2.50 23.27 2.31
CA ASP A 82 1.37 23.15 1.42
C ASP A 82 1.77 23.00 -0.06
N ARG A 83 0.79 22.67 -0.89
CA ARG A 83 0.98 22.41 -2.32
C ARG A 83 1.52 23.62 -3.06
N ASP A 84 1.04 24.81 -2.74
CA ASP A 84 1.34 26.01 -3.51
C ASP A 84 2.77 26.48 -3.19
N GLU A 85 3.17 26.44 -1.91
CA GLU A 85 4.53 26.66 -1.44
C GLU A 85 5.53 25.65 -2.04
N LEU A 86 5.20 24.35 -1.98
CA LEU A 86 6.04 23.31 -2.56
C LEU A 86 6.16 23.47 -4.08
N ALA A 87 5.09 23.83 -4.77
CA ALA A 87 5.12 24.08 -6.22
C ALA A 87 6.00 25.28 -6.58
N GLU A 88 5.98 26.36 -5.80
CA GLU A 88 6.90 27.50 -5.98
C GLU A 88 8.36 27.09 -5.80
N THR A 89 8.64 26.33 -4.75
CA THR A 89 9.99 25.83 -4.45
C THR A 89 10.51 24.91 -5.58
N LEU A 90 9.67 23.99 -6.07
CA LEU A 90 10.01 23.10 -7.18
C LEU A 90 10.29 23.85 -8.50
N ARG A 91 9.65 25.00 -8.75
CA ARG A 91 9.94 25.83 -9.94
C ARG A 91 11.32 26.47 -9.87
N GLY A 92 11.79 26.81 -8.67
CA GLY A 92 13.08 27.48 -8.45
C GLY A 92 14.27 26.53 -8.35
N LEU A 93 14.03 25.22 -8.38
CA LEU A 93 15.06 24.21 -8.18
C LEU A 93 16.03 24.16 -9.37
N ASP A 94 17.34 24.13 -9.09
CA ASP A 94 18.35 23.95 -10.13
C ASP A 94 18.39 22.47 -10.59
N VAL A 95 17.78 22.21 -11.75
CA VAL A 95 17.70 20.88 -12.36
C VAL A 95 18.91 20.53 -13.24
N ASN A 96 19.92 21.39 -13.30
CA ASN A 96 21.16 21.10 -14.05
C ASN A 96 22.13 20.21 -13.26
N GLY A 97 21.85 20.00 -11.97
CA GLY A 97 22.60 19.09 -11.12
C GLY A 97 22.52 17.64 -11.62
N HIS A 98 23.68 17.02 -11.82
CA HIS A 98 23.76 15.58 -12.03
C HIS A 98 23.81 14.91 -10.66
N VAL A 99 22.86 14.02 -10.36
CA VAL A 99 23.05 13.10 -9.24
C VAL A 99 24.04 12.03 -9.68
N GLU A 100 25.18 11.96 -8.99
CA GLU A 100 26.05 10.79 -9.05
C GLU A 100 25.34 9.61 -8.39
N HIS A 101 24.46 8.93 -9.13
CA HIS A 101 24.04 7.60 -8.75
C HIS A 101 25.19 6.64 -9.00
N ARG A 102 25.46 5.76 -8.02
CA ARG A 102 26.39 4.64 -8.17
C ARG A 102 25.76 3.60 -9.12
N ALA A 103 25.70 3.94 -10.40
CA ALA A 103 25.11 3.11 -11.45
C ALA A 103 26.01 1.91 -11.72
N LYS A 104 25.44 0.71 -11.66
CA LYS A 104 26.12 -0.52 -12.10
C LYS A 104 25.62 -0.90 -13.49
N THR A 105 26.43 -1.67 -14.20
CA THR A 105 25.96 -2.38 -15.39
C THR A 105 25.40 -3.74 -14.97
N VAL A 106 24.15 -4.01 -15.32
CA VAL A 106 23.45 -5.28 -15.09
C VAL A 106 23.29 -6.00 -16.42
N THR A 107 23.86 -7.20 -16.54
CA THR A 107 23.67 -8.06 -17.71
C THR A 107 22.51 -9.02 -17.46
N VAL A 108 21.54 -9.06 -18.37
CA VAL A 108 20.38 -9.93 -18.33
C VAL A 108 20.43 -10.90 -19.52
N PRO A 109 20.69 -12.20 -19.30
CA PRO A 109 20.63 -13.19 -20.37
C PRO A 109 19.18 -13.37 -20.83
N VAL A 110 18.93 -13.35 -22.14
CA VAL A 110 17.59 -13.44 -22.73
C VAL A 110 17.55 -14.52 -23.81
N ALA A 111 16.64 -15.48 -23.66
CA ALA A 111 16.19 -16.29 -24.77
C ALA A 111 15.16 -15.47 -25.56
N TYR A 112 15.44 -15.15 -26.82
CA TYR A 112 14.51 -14.37 -27.66
C TYR A 112 13.47 -15.28 -28.31
N ASP A 113 12.61 -15.83 -27.47
CA ASP A 113 11.53 -16.78 -27.80
C ASP A 113 10.14 -16.19 -27.55
N GLY A 114 10.05 -14.87 -27.40
CA GLY A 114 8.81 -14.19 -27.07
C GLY A 114 7.76 -14.33 -28.18
N GLU A 115 6.52 -14.57 -27.78
CA GLU A 115 5.39 -14.80 -28.69
C GLU A 115 5.07 -13.63 -29.63
N ASP A 116 5.49 -12.40 -29.30
CA ASP A 116 5.26 -11.22 -30.12
C ASP A 116 6.50 -10.81 -30.93
N LEU A 117 7.62 -11.56 -30.87
CA LEU A 117 8.86 -11.18 -31.54
C LEU A 117 8.67 -10.92 -33.04
N ASP A 118 8.02 -11.85 -33.74
CA ASP A 118 7.74 -11.71 -35.17
C ASP A 118 6.73 -10.58 -35.45
N ALA A 119 5.72 -10.41 -34.59
CA ALA A 119 4.75 -9.32 -34.73
C ALA A 119 5.39 -7.94 -34.53
N VAL A 120 6.35 -7.81 -33.61
CA VAL A 120 7.14 -6.59 -33.42
C VAL A 120 8.03 -6.33 -34.64
N ALA A 121 8.62 -7.39 -35.21
CA ALA A 121 9.42 -7.28 -36.43
C ALA A 121 8.57 -6.75 -37.60
N ASP A 122 7.37 -7.29 -37.80
CA ASP A 122 6.41 -6.82 -38.80
C ASP A 122 5.99 -5.37 -38.57
N LEU A 123 5.71 -4.98 -37.31
CA LEU A 123 5.32 -3.61 -36.95
C LEU A 123 6.39 -2.58 -37.30
N LEU A 124 7.68 -2.94 -37.17
CA LEU A 124 8.82 -2.06 -37.41
C LEU A 124 9.42 -2.22 -38.82
N GLY A 125 8.92 -3.15 -39.64
CA GLY A 125 9.46 -3.45 -40.96
C GLY A 125 10.87 -4.05 -40.94
N LEU A 126 11.15 -4.87 -39.92
CA LEU A 126 12.43 -5.54 -39.69
C LEU A 126 12.25 -7.06 -39.68
N SER A 127 13.35 -7.82 -39.73
CA SER A 127 13.34 -9.25 -39.36
C SER A 127 13.48 -9.42 -37.84
N SER A 128 13.01 -10.56 -37.33
CA SER A 128 13.17 -10.94 -35.92
C SER A 128 14.63 -10.94 -35.49
N GLN A 129 15.56 -11.33 -36.37
CA GLN A 129 17.00 -11.28 -36.09
C GLN A 129 17.51 -9.85 -35.91
N GLU A 130 16.99 -8.88 -36.68
CA GLU A 130 17.33 -7.47 -36.52
C GLU A 130 16.74 -6.88 -35.23
N ILE A 131 15.53 -7.29 -34.83
CA ILE A 131 14.96 -6.94 -33.52
C ILE A 131 15.88 -7.41 -32.38
N VAL A 132 16.31 -8.68 -32.43
CA VAL A 132 17.24 -9.25 -31.44
C VAL A 132 18.53 -8.44 -31.40
N ALA A 133 19.18 -8.26 -32.56
CA ALA A 133 20.47 -7.58 -32.67
C ALA A 133 20.41 -6.13 -32.15
N ARG A 134 19.32 -5.40 -32.43
CA ARG A 134 19.13 -4.03 -31.96
C ARG A 134 18.81 -3.97 -30.47
N HIS A 135 17.97 -4.89 -29.96
CA HIS A 135 17.60 -4.93 -28.54
C HIS A 135 18.80 -5.27 -27.63
N SER A 136 19.62 -6.26 -28.02
CA SER A 136 20.82 -6.65 -27.27
C SER A 136 22.04 -5.75 -27.53
N GLY A 137 22.12 -5.14 -28.71
CA GLY A 137 23.27 -4.34 -29.14
C GLY A 137 23.37 -2.97 -28.46
N HIS A 138 22.27 -2.47 -27.89
CA HIS A 138 22.21 -1.17 -27.23
C HIS A 138 22.15 -1.33 -25.71
N ALA A 139 22.83 -0.43 -25.01
CA ALA A 139 22.68 -0.31 -23.58
C ALA A 139 21.36 0.41 -23.27
N TRP A 140 20.64 -0.11 -22.30
CA TRP A 140 19.43 0.52 -21.78
C TRP A 140 19.73 1.20 -20.46
N THR A 141 19.02 2.28 -20.15
CA THR A 141 19.10 2.96 -18.85
C THR A 141 17.83 2.68 -18.06
N ALA A 142 17.97 2.24 -16.82
CA ALA A 142 16.87 2.08 -15.89
C ALA A 142 16.34 3.46 -15.48
N ALA A 143 15.17 3.82 -15.98
CA ALA A 143 14.60 5.15 -15.76
C ALA A 143 13.88 5.23 -14.41
N PHE A 144 12.84 4.43 -14.20
CA PHE A 144 12.04 4.42 -12.98
C PHE A 144 11.36 3.07 -12.75
N GLY A 145 10.97 2.79 -11.50
CA GLY A 145 10.14 1.64 -11.11
C GLY A 145 8.69 2.05 -10.83
N GLY A 146 7.76 1.09 -10.69
CA GLY A 146 6.40 1.45 -10.27
C GLY A 146 5.26 0.48 -10.57
N PHE A 147 5.41 -0.36 -11.59
CA PHE A 147 4.35 -1.27 -12.05
C PHE A 147 4.14 -2.44 -11.08
N ALA A 148 5.23 -3.01 -10.59
CA ALA A 148 5.28 -4.06 -9.60
C ALA A 148 6.67 -4.02 -8.93
N PRO A 149 6.84 -4.63 -7.74
CA PRO A 149 8.16 -4.74 -7.12
C PRO A 149 9.20 -5.35 -8.06
N GLY A 150 10.27 -4.60 -8.33
CA GLY A 150 11.35 -5.00 -9.23
C GLY A 150 11.08 -4.80 -10.72
N PHE A 151 9.90 -4.33 -11.13
CA PHE A 151 9.66 -3.93 -12.52
C PHE A 151 10.26 -2.53 -12.74
N THR A 152 11.16 -2.43 -13.72
CA THR A 152 11.84 -1.17 -14.06
C THR A 152 11.64 -0.85 -15.54
N TYR A 153 11.26 0.39 -15.83
CA TYR A 153 11.13 0.90 -17.19
C TYR A 153 12.51 1.27 -17.73
N LEU A 154 12.92 0.60 -18.81
CA LEU A 154 14.23 0.78 -19.42
C LEU A 154 14.12 1.67 -20.66
N THR A 155 14.96 2.68 -20.78
CA THR A 155 14.96 3.65 -21.89
C THR A 155 16.33 3.73 -22.59
N GLY A 156 16.44 4.55 -23.64
CA GLY A 156 17.72 4.88 -24.30
C GLY A 156 18.27 3.81 -25.26
N GLY A 157 17.54 2.71 -25.47
CA GLY A 157 17.90 1.68 -26.46
C GLY A 157 17.91 2.20 -27.91
N ASP A 158 17.77 1.31 -28.89
CA ASP A 158 17.69 1.73 -30.30
C ASP A 158 16.46 2.63 -30.54
N PRO A 159 16.62 3.85 -31.10
CA PRO A 159 15.51 4.78 -31.33
C PRO A 159 14.37 4.26 -32.21
N ILE A 160 14.57 3.14 -32.92
CA ILE A 160 13.51 2.49 -33.70
C ILE A 160 12.41 1.88 -32.81
N PHE A 161 12.69 1.62 -31.53
CA PHE A 161 11.71 1.06 -30.61
C PHE A 161 10.74 2.14 -30.15
N ASP A 162 9.63 2.26 -30.85
CA ASP A 162 8.40 2.90 -30.40
C ASP A 162 7.23 1.94 -30.67
N VAL A 163 7.08 0.94 -29.80
CA VAL A 163 6.24 -0.22 -30.06
C VAL A 163 4.90 -0.08 -29.33
N PRO A 164 3.75 0.00 -30.00
CA PRO A 164 2.47 0.14 -29.31
C PRO A 164 2.17 -1.08 -28.44
N ARG A 165 1.49 -0.84 -27.30
CA ARG A 165 0.92 -1.93 -26.51
C ARG A 165 -0.14 -2.68 -27.30
N ARG A 166 -0.38 -3.93 -26.94
CA ARG A 166 -1.51 -4.73 -27.43
C ARG A 166 -2.81 -4.03 -27.07
N LYS A 167 -3.73 -3.97 -28.03
CA LYS A 167 -5.09 -3.43 -27.83
C LYS A 167 -5.84 -4.17 -26.72
N ASN A 168 -5.67 -5.48 -26.66
CA ASN A 168 -6.22 -6.33 -25.62
C ASN A 168 -5.06 -6.86 -24.77
N PRO A 169 -4.93 -6.42 -23.50
CA PRO A 169 -3.88 -6.91 -22.61
C PRO A 169 -4.09 -8.40 -22.29
N ARG A 170 -2.99 -9.10 -22.05
CA ARG A 170 -3.01 -10.48 -21.57
C ARG A 170 -3.55 -10.55 -20.15
N LEU A 171 -4.30 -11.60 -19.87
CA LEU A 171 -4.72 -11.91 -18.50
C LEU A 171 -3.52 -12.30 -17.62
N ALA A 172 -2.54 -12.96 -18.21
CA ALA A 172 -1.30 -13.34 -17.53
C ALA A 172 -0.11 -13.25 -18.50
N VAL A 173 0.92 -12.53 -18.09
CA VAL A 173 2.28 -12.50 -18.62
C VAL A 173 3.15 -13.26 -17.62
N PRO A 174 4.00 -14.21 -18.05
CA PRO A 174 4.85 -14.97 -17.13
C PRO A 174 5.95 -14.10 -16.51
N ALA A 175 6.41 -14.49 -15.33
CA ALA A 175 7.63 -13.92 -14.75
C ALA A 175 8.82 -14.19 -15.67
N GLY A 176 9.76 -13.24 -15.73
CA GLY A 176 10.92 -13.31 -16.61
C GLY A 176 10.62 -12.90 -18.06
N ALA A 177 9.37 -12.63 -18.44
CA ALA A 177 9.08 -12.14 -19.78
C ALA A 177 9.74 -10.77 -20.03
N VAL A 178 10.40 -10.64 -21.17
CA VAL A 178 11.03 -9.41 -21.65
C VAL A 178 10.09 -8.79 -22.68
N GLY A 179 9.70 -7.53 -22.48
CA GLY A 179 8.72 -6.87 -23.34
C GLY A 179 9.11 -5.47 -23.79
N LEU A 180 8.45 -5.02 -24.86
CA LEU A 180 8.53 -3.67 -25.41
C LEU A 180 7.16 -2.98 -25.35
N ALA A 181 7.15 -1.69 -24.99
CA ALA A 181 5.98 -0.82 -25.07
C ALA A 181 6.36 0.67 -25.10
N GLY A 182 5.84 1.41 -26.06
CA GLY A 182 6.33 2.73 -26.43
C GLY A 182 7.84 2.68 -26.66
N THR A 183 8.55 3.63 -26.07
CA THR A 183 10.00 3.73 -26.09
C THR A 183 10.70 2.93 -24.98
N PHE A 184 9.97 2.05 -24.29
CA PHE A 184 10.47 1.29 -23.14
C PHE A 184 10.68 -0.18 -23.44
N SER A 185 11.73 -0.74 -22.83
CA SER A 185 11.90 -2.17 -22.56
C SER A 185 11.76 -2.45 -21.07
N GLY A 186 11.59 -3.72 -20.69
CA GLY A 186 11.34 -4.12 -19.30
C GLY A 186 11.22 -5.62 -19.13
N VAL A 187 11.42 -6.08 -17.90
CA VAL A 187 11.32 -7.50 -17.53
C VAL A 187 10.24 -7.64 -16.46
N TYR A 188 9.28 -8.52 -16.70
CA TYR A 188 8.21 -8.82 -15.75
C TYR A 188 8.77 -9.60 -14.55
N PRO A 189 8.75 -9.06 -13.32
CA PRO A 189 9.35 -9.72 -12.15
C PRO A 189 8.50 -10.89 -11.63
N ARG A 190 7.21 -10.91 -11.98
CA ARG A 190 6.21 -11.86 -11.48
C ARG A 190 5.08 -12.01 -12.51
N PRO A 191 4.22 -13.04 -12.38
CA PRO A 191 3.03 -13.14 -13.22
C PRO A 191 2.09 -11.97 -12.98
N SER A 192 1.69 -11.28 -14.04
CA SER A 192 0.73 -10.17 -13.98
C SER A 192 -0.04 -10.04 -15.29
N SER A 193 -1.18 -9.34 -15.30
CA SER A 193 -1.75 -8.90 -16.57
C SER A 193 -0.82 -7.87 -17.24
N GLY A 194 -0.86 -7.76 -18.57
CA GLY A 194 0.06 -6.88 -19.29
C GLY A 194 -0.23 -6.78 -20.77
N GLY A 195 -0.06 -5.58 -21.32
CA GLY A 195 -0.23 -5.31 -22.75
C GLY A 195 1.07 -5.14 -23.53
N TRP A 196 2.23 -5.36 -22.92
CA TRP A 196 3.51 -5.19 -23.62
C TRP A 196 3.72 -6.32 -24.63
N GLN A 197 4.43 -6.01 -25.70
CA GLN A 197 4.79 -6.98 -26.72
C GLN A 197 5.99 -7.79 -26.23
N LEU A 198 5.83 -9.10 -26.05
CA LEU A 198 6.82 -10.00 -25.47
C LEU A 198 7.81 -10.49 -26.54
N ILE A 199 9.09 -10.19 -26.36
CA ILE A 199 10.16 -10.49 -27.33
C ILE A 199 11.14 -11.57 -26.85
N GLY A 200 11.07 -11.96 -25.58
CA GLY A 200 11.92 -13.00 -25.02
C GLY A 200 11.62 -13.31 -23.56
N THR A 201 12.44 -14.17 -22.97
CA THR A 201 12.34 -14.63 -21.59
C THR A 201 13.72 -14.67 -20.92
N THR A 202 13.74 -14.50 -19.61
CA THR A 202 14.94 -14.66 -18.76
C THR A 202 14.59 -15.41 -17.48
N ASP A 203 15.50 -16.29 -17.03
CA ASP A 203 15.40 -16.97 -15.74
C ASP A 203 15.94 -16.13 -14.57
N VAL A 204 16.52 -14.96 -14.85
CA VAL A 204 17.09 -14.11 -13.80
C VAL A 204 15.97 -13.49 -12.97
N PRO A 205 15.93 -13.70 -11.64
CA PRO A 205 14.91 -13.10 -10.79
C PRO A 205 15.17 -11.60 -10.64
N MET A 206 14.24 -10.79 -11.16
CA MET A 206 14.24 -9.34 -11.04
C MET A 206 14.00 -8.87 -9.60
N TRP A 207 13.38 -9.71 -8.76
CA TRP A 207 13.13 -9.47 -7.34
C TRP A 207 13.58 -10.67 -6.49
N ASP A 208 14.31 -10.43 -5.40
CA ASP A 208 14.67 -11.44 -4.39
C ASP A 208 14.74 -10.79 -3.00
N ASP A 209 13.85 -11.16 -2.08
CA ASP A 209 13.77 -10.59 -0.72
C ASP A 209 15.05 -10.77 0.11
N ARG A 210 15.92 -11.72 -0.28
CA ARG A 210 17.19 -12.00 0.40
C ARG A 210 18.32 -11.10 -0.10
N ARG A 211 18.10 -10.35 -1.18
CA ARG A 211 19.07 -9.43 -1.77
C ARG A 211 18.91 -8.04 -1.17
N ASN A 212 20.01 -7.30 -1.07
CA ASN A 212 19.99 -5.90 -0.66
C ASN A 212 20.67 -5.01 -1.72
N PRO A 213 19.93 -4.18 -2.47
CA PRO A 213 18.47 -4.06 -2.48
C PRO A 213 17.77 -5.30 -3.12
N PRO A 214 16.50 -5.59 -2.80
CA PRO A 214 15.79 -6.76 -3.35
C PRO A 214 15.61 -6.73 -4.87
N ALA A 215 15.37 -5.54 -5.43
CA ALA A 215 15.25 -5.35 -6.87
C ALA A 215 16.63 -5.40 -7.55
N LEU A 216 16.77 -6.24 -8.58
CA LEU A 216 18.02 -6.43 -9.34
C LEU A 216 18.52 -5.14 -9.97
N ILE A 217 17.60 -4.46 -10.64
CA ILE A 217 17.81 -3.24 -11.41
C ILE A 217 17.24 -2.10 -10.59
N GLN A 218 18.04 -1.06 -10.37
CA GLN A 218 17.61 0.17 -9.70
C GLN A 218 17.55 1.32 -10.71
N PRO A 219 16.71 2.33 -10.50
CA PRO A 219 16.78 3.58 -11.26
C PRO A 219 18.22 4.11 -11.32
N GLY A 220 18.68 4.47 -12.52
CA GLY A 220 20.05 4.89 -12.82
C GLY A 220 20.99 3.77 -13.32
N ASP A 221 20.67 2.49 -13.11
CA ASP A 221 21.50 1.39 -13.61
C ASP A 221 21.52 1.32 -15.15
N THR A 222 22.64 0.84 -15.71
CA THR A 222 22.72 0.46 -17.12
C THR A 222 22.38 -1.01 -17.28
N VAL A 223 21.47 -1.36 -18.18
CA VAL A 223 21.05 -2.73 -18.45
C VAL A 223 21.52 -3.16 -19.84
N ARG A 224 22.11 -4.35 -19.93
CA ARG A 224 22.50 -4.97 -21.20
C ARG A 224 21.83 -6.34 -21.32
N PHE A 225 21.11 -6.54 -22.42
CA PHE A 225 20.53 -7.84 -22.72
C PHE A 225 21.53 -8.69 -23.51
N GLU A 226 21.77 -9.91 -23.07
CA GLU A 226 22.69 -10.85 -23.71
C GLU A 226 21.90 -12.01 -24.31
N PRO A 227 21.88 -12.18 -25.65
CA PRO A 227 21.17 -13.28 -26.27
C PRO A 227 21.77 -14.62 -25.85
N VAL A 228 20.93 -15.50 -25.29
CA VAL A 228 21.29 -16.89 -24.98
C VAL A 228 20.40 -17.85 -25.78
N ARG A 229 20.87 -19.08 -25.96
CA ARG A 229 20.02 -20.13 -26.54
C ARG A 229 18.97 -20.54 -25.51
N ALA A 230 17.74 -20.77 -25.96
CA ALA A 230 16.68 -21.31 -25.13
C ALA A 230 17.16 -22.61 -24.44
N GLN A 231 17.13 -22.62 -23.10
CA GLN A 231 17.37 -23.84 -22.34
C GLN A 231 16.06 -24.60 -22.24
N VAL A 232 15.97 -25.75 -22.92
CA VAL A 232 14.83 -26.65 -22.80
C VAL A 232 14.93 -27.36 -21.46
N THR A 233 14.11 -26.99 -20.49
CA THR A 233 13.86 -27.84 -19.32
C THR A 233 12.98 -29.00 -19.76
N ALA A 234 13.59 -30.16 -19.98
CA ALA A 234 12.85 -31.38 -20.30
C ALA A 234 12.08 -31.86 -19.07
N ASN A 235 10.80 -31.47 -18.94
CA ASN A 235 9.86 -32.23 -18.11
C ASN A 235 9.46 -33.48 -18.89
N GLY A 236 10.32 -34.50 -18.86
CA GLY A 236 10.04 -35.78 -19.48
C GLY A 236 9.01 -36.58 -18.69
N SER A 237 7.74 -36.52 -19.07
CA SER A 237 6.86 -37.69 -18.98
C SER A 237 6.86 -38.35 -20.36
N VAL A 238 7.71 -39.36 -20.54
CA VAL A 238 7.62 -40.24 -21.69
C VAL A 238 6.37 -41.11 -21.47
N ASP A 239 5.27 -40.76 -22.11
CA ASP A 239 4.14 -41.67 -22.28
C ASP A 239 4.61 -42.82 -23.18
N THR A 240 5.08 -43.88 -22.53
CA THR A 240 5.31 -45.16 -23.19
C THR A 240 3.93 -45.79 -23.38
N VAL A 241 3.39 -45.68 -24.60
CA VAL A 241 2.25 -46.49 -25.02
C VAL A 241 2.77 -47.93 -25.15
N CYS A 242 2.49 -48.76 -24.16
CA CYS A 242 2.67 -50.20 -24.24
C CYS A 242 1.44 -50.80 -24.91
N ASP A 243 1.58 -51.19 -26.17
CA ASP A 243 0.59 -52.00 -26.90
C ASP A 243 0.71 -53.46 -26.39
N ASP A 244 -0.40 -53.99 -25.87
CA ASP A 244 -0.51 -55.37 -25.41
C ASP A 244 -0.62 -56.29 -26.61
N THR A 245 0.44 -57.03 -26.97
CA THR A 245 0.27 -58.34 -27.65
C THR A 245 1.51 -59.24 -27.60
N VAL A 246 1.27 -60.42 -27.03
CA VAL A 246 1.91 -61.74 -27.26
C VAL A 246 3.32 -61.99 -26.70
N ALA A 247 3.34 -62.93 -25.74
CA ALA A 247 4.50 -63.61 -25.18
C ALA A 247 5.25 -64.48 -26.21
N ALA A 248 6.59 -64.53 -26.11
CA ALA A 248 7.35 -65.78 -25.94
C ALA A 248 8.87 -65.55 -25.94
N ASP A 249 9.51 -66.24 -24.99
CA ASP A 249 10.81 -66.88 -25.04
C ASP A 249 12.10 -66.09 -24.81
N ALA A 250 12.88 -66.66 -23.89
CA ALA A 250 14.18 -66.19 -23.45
C ALA A 250 15.27 -66.96 -24.19
N SER A 251 16.23 -66.27 -24.80
CA SER A 251 17.63 -66.73 -24.86
C SER A 251 18.53 -65.74 -25.59
N GLN A 252 19.65 -65.44 -24.93
CA GLN A 252 20.99 -65.27 -25.51
C GLN A 252 21.16 -64.32 -26.72
N CYS A 253 21.89 -63.22 -26.50
CA CYS A 253 23.14 -63.00 -27.24
C CYS A 253 23.97 -61.90 -26.59
N GLU A 254 25.10 -62.33 -26.04
CA GLU A 254 26.29 -61.50 -25.86
C GLU A 254 26.70 -60.91 -27.21
N THR A 255 27.26 -59.70 -27.24
CA THR A 255 28.54 -59.44 -27.89
C THR A 255 29.08 -58.05 -27.58
N SER A 256 30.29 -58.08 -27.01
CA SER A 256 31.44 -57.20 -27.22
C SER A 256 31.27 -55.69 -27.12
N ARG A 257 31.77 -55.23 -25.96
CA ARG A 257 32.52 -53.99 -25.75
C ARG A 257 33.52 -53.72 -26.87
N GLU A 258 33.54 -52.49 -27.38
CA GLU A 258 34.78 -51.79 -27.70
C GLU A 258 34.81 -50.46 -26.94
N THR A 259 35.87 -50.32 -26.17
CA THR A 259 36.23 -49.22 -25.30
C THR A 259 36.90 -48.11 -26.09
N HIS A 260 36.48 -46.85 -25.91
CA HIS A 260 37.41 -45.73 -25.95
C HIS A 260 37.03 -44.69 -24.88
N ASP A 261 38.06 -44.36 -24.12
CA ASP A 261 38.13 -43.60 -22.89
C ASP A 261 38.24 -42.09 -23.16
N ALA A 262 37.46 -41.28 -22.43
CA ALA A 262 37.83 -39.93 -22.00
C ALA A 262 36.72 -39.36 -21.07
N GLY A 263 37.12 -39.02 -19.85
CA GLY A 263 36.24 -38.74 -18.73
C GLY A 263 35.42 -37.45 -18.77
N ALA A 264 34.33 -37.48 -17.99
CA ALA A 264 33.65 -36.33 -17.45
C ALA A 264 33.01 -36.72 -16.10
N GLU A 265 33.35 -35.98 -15.05
CA GLU A 265 32.77 -36.07 -13.71
C GLU A 265 31.27 -35.72 -13.77
N SER A 266 30.44 -36.59 -13.20
CA SER A 266 29.00 -36.42 -13.14
C SER A 266 28.61 -35.63 -11.89
N VAL A 267 28.06 -34.44 -12.13
CA VAL A 267 27.22 -33.71 -11.18
C VAL A 267 25.89 -34.45 -11.12
N ARG A 268 25.56 -34.98 -9.93
CA ARG A 268 24.24 -35.57 -9.66
C ARG A 268 23.22 -34.47 -9.41
N ASP A 269 22.41 -34.28 -10.45
CA ASP A 269 20.97 -34.07 -10.40
C ASP A 269 20.31 -34.66 -9.13
N HIS A 270 19.48 -33.88 -8.47
CA HIS A 270 18.13 -34.29 -8.07
C HIS A 270 17.24 -33.08 -7.78
N GLY A 271 16.26 -32.91 -8.65
CA GLY A 271 15.18 -31.94 -8.53
C GLY A 271 14.14 -32.22 -7.44
N ARG A 272 13.29 -31.21 -7.32
CA ARG A 272 11.96 -31.13 -6.70
C ARG A 272 11.33 -32.43 -6.18
N LEU A 273 10.82 -32.37 -4.95
CA LEU A 273 9.68 -33.19 -4.55
C LEU A 273 8.53 -32.33 -3.99
N ALA A 274 7.37 -32.60 -4.58
CA ALA A 274 6.06 -32.18 -4.14
C ALA A 274 5.58 -33.02 -2.94
N VAL A 275 4.58 -32.46 -2.27
CA VAL A 275 3.80 -33.03 -1.17
C VAL A 275 3.15 -34.35 -1.58
N ALA A 276 3.38 -35.41 -0.80
CA ALA A 276 2.52 -36.59 -0.75
C ALA A 276 2.29 -36.99 0.71
N VAL A 277 1.01 -37.15 1.06
CA VAL A 277 0.52 -37.72 2.31
C VAL A 277 0.63 -39.25 2.21
N THR A 278 1.23 -39.89 3.20
CA THR A 278 0.96 -41.29 3.54
C THR A 278 1.13 -41.52 5.04
N ASP A 279 0.07 -42.06 5.67
CA ASP A 279 0.13 -42.77 6.94
C ASP A 279 1.02 -44.01 6.83
N SER A 280 1.89 -44.25 7.80
CA SER A 280 1.98 -45.53 8.55
C SER A 280 3.13 -45.55 9.58
N ASN A 281 2.78 -46.08 10.75
CA ASN A 281 3.60 -46.35 11.94
C ASN A 281 4.91 -47.11 11.67
N HIS A 282 6.02 -46.66 12.27
CA HIS A 282 6.94 -47.53 13.03
C HIS A 282 7.80 -46.74 14.03
N ALA A 283 7.91 -47.31 15.23
CA ALA A 283 8.53 -46.75 16.42
C ALA A 283 10.08 -46.76 16.38
N GLY A 284 10.69 -45.77 17.04
CA GLY A 284 12.12 -45.73 17.35
C GLY A 284 12.55 -44.37 17.90
N ASN A 285 12.78 -44.31 19.21
CA ASN A 285 13.02 -43.13 20.04
C ASN A 285 14.39 -42.45 19.79
N ASP A 286 14.50 -41.22 20.30
CA ASP A 286 15.69 -40.39 20.52
C ASP A 286 16.16 -39.48 19.38
N ALA A 287 15.48 -38.34 19.24
CA ALA A 287 16.13 -37.08 18.92
C ALA A 287 15.42 -35.94 19.66
N SER A 288 16.20 -35.15 20.39
CA SER A 288 15.80 -33.96 21.13
C SER A 288 14.93 -33.02 20.28
N GLU A 289 13.66 -32.86 20.67
CA GLU A 289 12.78 -31.82 20.16
C GLU A 289 13.44 -30.45 20.41
N SER A 290 13.89 -29.83 19.33
CA SER A 290 14.12 -28.39 19.31
C SER A 290 12.79 -27.72 19.60
N ALA A 291 12.59 -27.29 20.85
CA ALA A 291 11.37 -26.66 21.32
C ALA A 291 11.00 -25.48 20.39
N VAL A 292 9.93 -25.65 19.61
CA VAL A 292 9.25 -24.52 18.96
C VAL A 292 8.82 -23.59 20.08
N PRO A 293 9.15 -22.28 20.05
CA PRO A 293 8.67 -21.37 21.08
C PRO A 293 7.15 -21.48 21.19
N ALA A 294 6.65 -21.67 22.42
CA ALA A 294 5.23 -21.83 22.67
C ALA A 294 4.48 -20.60 22.13
N ALA A 295 3.49 -20.82 21.26
CA ALA A 295 2.66 -19.75 20.72
C ALA A 295 1.90 -19.07 21.88
N ASP A 296 1.85 -17.73 21.89
CA ASP A 296 1.08 -16.99 22.89
C ASP A 296 -0.42 -16.98 22.51
N LEU A 297 -0.72 -17.02 21.20
CA LEU A 297 -2.05 -17.06 20.59
C LEU A 297 -2.08 -18.05 19.43
N THR A 298 -3.24 -18.57 19.08
CA THR A 298 -3.47 -19.31 17.82
C THR A 298 -4.70 -18.79 17.11
N ILE A 299 -4.57 -18.60 15.80
CA ILE A 299 -5.71 -18.32 14.91
C ILE A 299 -6.46 -19.63 14.70
N ASP A 300 -7.65 -19.77 15.25
CA ASP A 300 -8.50 -20.95 15.04
C ASP A 300 -9.19 -20.86 13.67
N ASP A 301 -9.72 -19.67 13.35
CA ASP A 301 -10.33 -19.33 12.07
C ASP A 301 -10.01 -17.86 11.75
N PRO A 302 -9.35 -17.54 10.61
CA PRO A 302 -9.06 -16.16 10.24
C PRO A 302 -10.30 -15.36 9.82
N GLY A 303 -11.47 -15.99 9.74
CA GLY A 303 -12.66 -15.40 9.15
C GLY A 303 -12.52 -15.29 7.63
N MET A 304 -13.16 -14.27 7.04
CA MET A 304 -13.06 -14.06 5.58
C MET A 304 -11.64 -13.66 5.15
N PHE A 305 -10.96 -12.83 5.94
CA PHE A 305 -9.57 -12.44 5.71
C PHE A 305 -8.97 -11.85 6.98
N ALA A 306 -7.73 -12.20 7.29
CA ALA A 306 -6.93 -11.59 8.35
C ALA A 306 -5.47 -11.48 7.93
N ALA A 307 -4.83 -10.34 8.20
CA ALA A 307 -3.42 -10.11 7.91
C ALA A 307 -2.80 -9.15 8.93
N PHE A 308 -1.48 -9.18 9.05
CA PHE A 308 -0.76 -8.18 9.83
C PHE A 308 -0.66 -6.87 9.07
N GLU A 309 -0.90 -5.78 9.78
CA GLU A 309 -0.73 -4.41 9.28
C GLU A 309 -0.01 -3.54 10.32
N ASP A 310 0.89 -2.69 9.83
CA ASP A 310 1.39 -1.53 10.56
C ASP A 310 1.08 -0.23 9.78
N ASP A 311 1.85 0.85 9.99
CA ASP A 311 1.68 2.09 9.22
C ASP A 311 2.11 1.96 7.74
N GLY A 312 2.72 0.84 7.37
CA GLY A 312 3.20 0.52 6.03
C GLY A 312 4.70 0.76 5.86
N ARG A 313 5.15 0.65 4.61
CA ARG A 313 6.56 0.76 4.21
C ARG A 313 6.83 1.96 3.30
N ARG A 314 8.11 2.31 3.19
CA ARG A 314 8.61 3.36 2.29
C ARG A 314 9.58 2.75 1.28
N ALA A 315 9.07 2.36 0.12
CA ALA A 315 9.85 1.64 -0.90
C ALA A 315 9.36 1.87 -2.34
N ALA A 316 8.66 2.98 -2.60
CA ALA A 316 8.04 3.27 -3.90
C ALA A 316 9.04 3.34 -5.06
N THR A 317 10.29 3.74 -4.82
CA THR A 317 11.36 3.78 -5.84
C THR A 317 11.66 2.40 -6.44
N MET A 318 11.38 1.32 -5.72
CA MET A 318 11.52 -0.06 -6.19
C MET A 318 10.20 -0.65 -6.74
N GLY A 319 9.18 0.20 -6.93
CA GLY A 319 7.84 -0.22 -7.33
C GLY A 319 7.05 -0.92 -6.23
N VAL A 320 7.41 -0.72 -4.96
CA VAL A 320 6.73 -1.32 -3.81
C VAL A 320 5.80 -0.31 -3.17
N THR A 321 4.52 -0.64 -3.10
CA THR A 321 3.52 0.21 -2.44
C THR A 321 3.68 0.22 -0.93
N GLY A 322 3.19 1.28 -0.30
CA GLY A 322 3.29 1.47 1.14
C GLY A 322 2.46 0.48 1.94
N SER A 323 1.29 0.04 1.43
CA SER A 323 0.35 -0.79 2.20
C SER A 323 -0.05 -0.12 3.53
N GLY A 324 -0.15 -0.88 4.61
CA GLY A 324 -0.57 -0.39 5.91
C GLY A 324 -2.06 -0.61 6.17
N ALA A 325 -2.47 -0.27 7.39
CA ALA A 325 -3.88 -0.29 7.78
C ALA A 325 -4.75 0.50 6.80
N ALA A 326 -5.84 -0.13 6.33
CA ALA A 326 -6.83 0.48 5.44
C ALA A 326 -7.56 1.67 6.10
N ASP A 327 -7.76 1.61 7.41
CA ASP A 327 -8.31 2.68 8.25
C ASP A 327 -7.32 2.97 9.40
N PRO A 328 -6.34 3.86 9.18
CA PRO A 328 -5.29 4.14 10.16
C PRO A 328 -5.82 4.65 11.50
N GLY A 329 -6.95 5.37 11.51
CA GLY A 329 -7.49 5.94 12.75
C GLY A 329 -7.98 4.86 13.72
N THR A 330 -8.68 3.85 13.20
CA THR A 330 -9.16 2.71 14.02
C THR A 330 -8.03 1.76 14.39
N PHE A 331 -7.06 1.57 13.49
CA PHE A 331 -5.81 0.86 13.79
C PHE A 331 -5.02 1.50 14.94
N HIS A 332 -4.78 2.82 14.88
CA HIS A 332 -4.09 3.55 15.95
C HIS A 332 -4.87 3.51 17.27
N LEU A 333 -6.20 3.54 17.22
CA LEU A 333 -7.04 3.38 18.40
C LEU A 333 -6.83 2.01 19.06
N ALA A 334 -6.76 0.91 18.28
CA ALA A 334 -6.53 -0.42 18.84
C ALA A 334 -5.22 -0.48 19.63
N ASN A 335 -4.15 0.05 19.04
CA ASN A 335 -2.85 0.14 19.70
C ASN A 335 -2.88 1.04 20.94
N ALA A 336 -3.54 2.20 20.85
CA ALA A 336 -3.66 3.12 21.99
C ALA A 336 -4.44 2.51 23.17
N LEU A 337 -5.46 1.68 22.92
CA LEU A 337 -6.23 1.03 23.97
C LEU A 337 -5.39 0.03 24.79
N VAL A 338 -4.46 -0.68 24.16
CA VAL A 338 -3.55 -1.63 24.85
C VAL A 338 -2.22 -1.01 25.28
N GLY A 339 -2.03 0.29 25.06
CA GLY A 339 -0.83 1.04 25.46
C GLY A 339 0.38 0.87 24.52
N ASN A 340 0.17 0.45 23.28
CA ASN A 340 1.22 0.32 22.28
C ASN A 340 1.52 1.66 21.59
N PRO A 341 2.75 1.86 21.07
CA PRO A 341 3.01 2.87 20.04
C PRO A 341 2.06 2.72 18.84
N ALA A 342 1.64 3.84 18.24
CA ALA A 342 0.58 3.86 17.23
C ALA A 342 0.81 2.90 16.04
N GLY A 343 2.05 2.85 15.52
CA GLY A 343 2.45 2.00 14.39
C GLY A 343 2.83 0.56 14.75
N THR A 344 2.45 0.07 15.94
CA THR A 344 2.77 -1.31 16.35
C THR A 344 1.94 -2.30 15.51
N PRO A 345 2.53 -3.41 15.02
CA PRO A 345 1.80 -4.38 14.21
C PRO A 345 0.54 -4.89 14.93
N ALA A 346 -0.58 -4.88 14.21
CA ALA A 346 -1.88 -5.40 14.64
C ALA A 346 -2.47 -6.28 13.55
N ILE A 347 -3.49 -7.07 13.88
CA ILE A 347 -4.23 -7.86 12.89
C ILE A 347 -5.34 -6.99 12.31
N GLU A 348 -5.34 -6.75 11.01
CA GLU A 348 -6.49 -6.24 10.25
C GLU A 348 -7.33 -7.44 9.79
N THR A 349 -8.63 -7.41 10.09
CA THR A 349 -9.59 -8.36 9.51
C THR A 349 -10.50 -7.67 8.50
N ALA A 350 -11.06 -8.45 7.58
CA ALA A 350 -12.11 -7.98 6.69
C ALA A 350 -13.28 -8.98 6.66
N GLY A 351 -14.50 -8.48 6.82
CA GLY A 351 -15.74 -9.26 6.80
C GLY A 351 -16.09 -10.00 8.09
N GLY A 352 -15.28 -9.90 9.15
CA GLY A 352 -15.53 -10.57 10.44
C GLY A 352 -15.30 -12.09 10.43
N GLY A 353 -15.76 -12.76 11.48
CA GLY A 353 -15.66 -14.22 11.65
C GLY A 353 -14.34 -14.73 12.22
N LEU A 354 -13.47 -13.84 12.70
CA LEU A 354 -12.19 -14.21 13.31
C LEU A 354 -12.42 -14.97 14.62
N ARG A 355 -11.70 -16.09 14.82
CA ARG A 355 -11.62 -16.82 16.09
C ARG A 355 -10.17 -17.08 16.48
N LEU A 356 -9.85 -16.86 17.75
CA LEU A 356 -8.52 -17.05 18.30
C LEU A 356 -8.52 -17.60 19.73
N THR A 357 -7.54 -18.43 20.05
CA THR A 357 -7.33 -19.01 21.38
C THR A 357 -6.07 -18.42 22.01
N ALA A 358 -6.16 -18.00 23.27
CA ALA A 358 -5.00 -17.56 24.06
C ALA A 358 -4.34 -18.74 24.77
N HIS A 359 -3.01 -18.80 24.75
CA HIS A 359 -2.23 -19.83 25.46
C HIS A 359 -1.54 -19.31 26.72
N ARG A 360 -1.66 -18.01 26.96
CA ARG A 360 -1.24 -17.32 28.18
C ARG A 360 -2.17 -16.15 28.48
N THR A 361 -1.99 -15.52 29.62
CA THR A 361 -2.69 -14.27 29.95
C THR A 361 -2.22 -13.11 29.06
N LEU A 362 -3.16 -12.45 28.37
CA LEU A 362 -2.91 -11.37 27.42
C LEU A 362 -3.94 -10.24 27.55
N VAL A 363 -3.54 -9.01 27.22
CA VAL A 363 -4.45 -7.86 27.10
C VAL A 363 -4.61 -7.52 25.62
N LEU A 364 -5.85 -7.54 25.14
CA LEU A 364 -6.21 -7.25 23.75
C LEU A 364 -7.20 -6.09 23.67
N ALA A 365 -7.31 -5.49 22.48
CA ALA A 365 -8.40 -4.59 22.14
C ALA A 365 -8.87 -4.86 20.70
N VAL A 366 -10.17 -4.67 20.46
CA VAL A 366 -10.79 -4.75 19.13
C VAL A 366 -11.41 -3.41 18.79
N THR A 367 -11.14 -2.89 17.59
CA THR A 367 -11.69 -1.63 17.08
C THR A 367 -12.21 -1.78 15.65
N GLY A 368 -12.82 -0.72 15.11
CA GLY A 368 -13.27 -0.67 13.72
C GLY A 368 -14.77 -0.93 13.57
N ALA A 369 -15.14 -1.77 12.60
CA ALA A 369 -16.52 -2.11 12.30
C ALA A 369 -17.28 -2.68 13.52
N PRO A 370 -18.48 -2.18 13.86
CA PRO A 370 -19.27 -2.75 14.95
C PRO A 370 -19.56 -4.23 14.71
N ALA A 371 -19.00 -5.07 15.56
CA ALA A 371 -19.22 -6.51 15.58
C ALA A 371 -19.28 -6.98 17.04
N ASP A 372 -20.04 -8.04 17.28
CA ASP A 372 -20.08 -8.67 18.60
C ASP A 372 -18.74 -9.35 18.86
N VAL A 373 -18.12 -9.00 19.98
CA VAL A 373 -16.88 -9.61 20.46
C VAL A 373 -17.21 -10.41 21.70
N THR A 374 -17.00 -11.72 21.64
CA THR A 374 -17.23 -12.63 22.76
C THR A 374 -15.94 -13.32 23.17
N VAL A 375 -15.79 -13.55 24.48
CA VAL A 375 -14.72 -14.36 25.04
C VAL A 375 -15.36 -15.54 25.78
N ASP A 376 -15.19 -16.75 25.25
CA ASP A 376 -15.62 -18.00 25.87
C ASP A 376 -14.51 -18.51 26.80
N GLY A 377 -14.83 -18.52 28.10
CA GLY A 377 -13.91 -18.94 29.14
C GLY A 377 -14.55 -19.86 30.17
N THR A 378 -13.79 -20.18 31.21
CA THR A 378 -14.21 -21.15 32.25
C THR A 378 -15.46 -20.73 33.04
N HIS A 379 -15.78 -19.44 33.07
CA HIS A 379 -16.94 -18.87 33.78
C HIS A 379 -18.11 -18.51 32.84
N GLY A 380 -18.07 -18.96 31.59
CA GLY A 380 -19.07 -18.67 30.56
C GLY A 380 -18.60 -17.64 29.54
N ILE A 381 -19.56 -17.14 28.76
CA ILE A 381 -19.30 -16.20 27.66
C ILE A 381 -19.36 -14.76 28.19
N THR A 382 -18.29 -14.01 27.98
CA THR A 382 -18.22 -12.57 28.26
C THR A 382 -18.40 -11.79 26.95
N HIS A 383 -19.24 -10.75 26.96
CA HIS A 383 -19.42 -9.86 25.81
C HIS A 383 -18.65 -8.56 26.02
N ILE A 384 -17.92 -8.11 25.01
CA ILE A 384 -17.22 -6.81 25.01
C ILE A 384 -18.10 -5.80 24.27
N ALA A 385 -18.65 -4.84 25.01
CA ALA A 385 -19.70 -3.96 24.50
C ALA A 385 -19.19 -2.66 23.83
N ARG A 386 -17.90 -2.38 23.93
CA ARG A 386 -17.25 -1.15 23.45
C ARG A 386 -15.88 -1.46 22.86
N GLN A 387 -15.30 -0.48 22.19
CA GLN A 387 -13.90 -0.51 21.81
C GLN A 387 -13.04 -0.25 23.07
N GLU A 388 -12.67 -1.33 23.75
CA GLU A 388 -11.92 -1.27 25.02
C GLU A 388 -10.88 -2.38 25.13
N ALA A 389 -9.93 -2.19 26.04
CA ALA A 389 -8.97 -3.23 26.39
C ALA A 389 -9.63 -4.27 27.32
N PHE A 390 -9.39 -5.55 27.07
CA PHE A 390 -9.88 -6.66 27.87
C PHE A 390 -8.81 -7.74 28.03
N LEU A 391 -8.99 -8.58 29.05
CA LEU A 391 -8.07 -9.64 29.43
C LEU A 391 -8.55 -10.97 28.84
N MET A 392 -7.64 -11.75 28.28
CA MET A 392 -7.85 -13.18 27.96
C MET A 392 -6.91 -14.02 28.80
N GLN A 393 -7.43 -15.08 29.40
CA GLN A 393 -6.68 -16.09 30.16
C GLN A 393 -6.27 -17.28 29.26
N PRO A 394 -5.27 -18.09 29.67
CA PRO A 394 -4.91 -19.30 28.95
C PRO A 394 -6.14 -20.22 28.75
N GLY A 395 -6.35 -20.67 27.52
CA GLY A 395 -7.45 -21.53 27.10
C GLY A 395 -8.74 -20.81 26.71
N GLU A 396 -8.85 -19.50 26.95
CA GLU A 396 -10.01 -18.70 26.53
C GLU A 396 -10.00 -18.44 25.03
N ARG A 397 -11.19 -18.39 24.44
CA ARG A 397 -11.40 -18.20 23.00
C ARG A 397 -12.13 -16.90 22.74
N LEU A 398 -11.57 -16.07 21.87
CA LEU A 398 -12.25 -14.90 21.35
C LEU A 398 -12.91 -15.23 20.03
N GLU A 399 -14.14 -14.77 19.85
CA GLU A 399 -14.88 -14.78 18.60
C GLU A 399 -15.33 -13.36 18.25
N LEU A 400 -15.04 -12.97 17.01
CA LEU A 400 -15.50 -11.75 16.38
C LEU A 400 -16.58 -12.11 15.37
N SER A 401 -17.79 -11.60 15.57
CA SER A 401 -18.92 -11.86 14.67
C SER A 401 -18.76 -11.13 13.32
N PHE A 402 -19.77 -11.27 12.46
CA PHE A 402 -19.84 -10.57 11.18
C PHE A 402 -20.45 -9.18 11.39
N PRO A 403 -19.77 -8.09 11.01
CA PRO A 403 -20.33 -6.75 11.16
C PRO A 403 -21.51 -6.50 10.21
N GLU A 404 -22.58 -5.87 10.70
CA GLU A 404 -23.69 -5.40 9.86
C GLU A 404 -23.40 -4.06 9.17
N GLN A 405 -22.47 -3.27 9.75
CA GLN A 405 -22.00 -1.99 9.24
C GLN A 405 -20.47 -1.93 9.34
N GLY A 406 -19.83 -1.31 8.37
CA GLY A 406 -18.39 -1.38 8.18
C GLY A 406 -17.94 -2.72 7.61
N PHE A 407 -16.63 -2.87 7.45
CA PHE A 407 -16.06 -4.08 6.87
C PHE A 407 -14.78 -4.55 7.53
N ARG A 408 -14.03 -3.67 8.22
CA ARG A 408 -12.72 -3.99 8.78
C ARG A 408 -12.65 -3.75 10.29
N ASN A 409 -11.98 -4.67 10.97
CA ASN A 409 -11.61 -4.55 12.38
C ASN A 409 -10.10 -4.63 12.57
N TYR A 410 -9.64 -4.09 13.70
CA TYR A 410 -8.25 -4.21 14.13
C TYR A 410 -8.18 -4.86 15.51
N ILE A 411 -7.30 -5.84 15.63
CA ILE A 411 -7.01 -6.53 16.89
C ILE A 411 -5.57 -6.23 17.27
N ALA A 412 -5.40 -5.49 18.37
CA ALA A 412 -4.11 -5.22 18.96
C ALA A 412 -3.92 -6.03 20.24
N VAL A 413 -2.67 -6.38 20.53
CA VAL A 413 -2.26 -7.04 21.76
C VAL A 413 -1.20 -6.19 22.45
N GLN A 414 -1.28 -6.06 23.78
CA GLN A 414 -0.29 -5.31 24.55
C GLN A 414 1.12 -5.86 24.29
N GLY A 415 2.06 -4.96 23.94
CA GLY A 415 3.42 -5.31 23.51
C GLY A 415 3.58 -5.46 22.00
N GLY A 416 2.50 -5.74 21.28
CA GLY A 416 2.51 -5.95 19.83
C GLY A 416 2.82 -7.39 19.43
N PHE A 417 2.46 -7.75 18.20
CA PHE A 417 2.80 -9.05 17.62
C PHE A 417 4.24 -9.07 17.11
N ASP A 418 4.93 -10.20 17.30
CA ASP A 418 6.23 -10.47 16.66
C ASP A 418 6.00 -10.91 15.20
N ALA A 419 5.56 -9.95 14.39
CA ALA A 419 5.26 -10.17 12.98
C ALA A 419 6.52 -10.02 12.11
N PRO A 420 6.76 -10.91 11.13
CA PRO A 420 7.87 -10.77 10.19
C PRO A 420 7.85 -9.42 9.48
N ARG A 421 9.02 -8.80 9.30
CA ARG A 421 9.16 -7.52 8.60
C ARG A 421 9.85 -7.68 7.25
N VAL A 422 9.30 -7.04 6.23
CA VAL A 422 9.91 -6.91 4.91
C VAL A 422 10.01 -5.42 4.58
N LEU A 423 11.21 -4.95 4.25
CA LEU A 423 11.51 -3.54 4.01
C LEU A 423 11.06 -2.63 5.17
N GLY A 424 11.32 -3.08 6.41
CA GLY A 424 11.04 -2.34 7.64
C GLY A 424 9.59 -2.43 8.16
N SER A 425 8.66 -2.99 7.40
CA SER A 425 7.23 -3.04 7.75
C SER A 425 6.72 -4.47 7.92
N ALA A 426 5.76 -4.65 8.82
CA ALA A 426 5.01 -5.86 9.06
C ALA A 426 3.70 -5.94 8.26
N SER A 427 3.40 -4.94 7.42
CA SER A 427 2.20 -4.95 6.58
C SER A 427 2.23 -6.01 5.50
N ALA A 428 1.06 -6.54 5.17
CA ALA A 428 0.84 -7.43 4.05
C ALA A 428 0.39 -6.66 2.80
N ASP A 429 1.17 -6.73 1.72
CA ASP A 429 0.77 -6.21 0.42
C ASP A 429 0.07 -7.28 -0.39
N THR A 430 -1.24 -7.15 -0.60
CA THR A 430 -2.02 -8.13 -1.37
C THR A 430 -1.79 -8.09 -2.87
N LEU A 431 -1.25 -6.99 -3.42
CA LEU A 431 -0.91 -6.88 -4.84
C LEU A 431 0.37 -7.65 -5.15
N SER A 432 1.42 -7.42 -4.36
CA SER A 432 2.73 -8.02 -4.58
C SER A 432 2.98 -9.28 -3.77
N GLY A 433 2.22 -9.54 -2.71
CA GLY A 433 2.49 -10.62 -1.77
C GLY A 433 3.70 -10.34 -0.85
N LEU A 434 4.19 -9.10 -0.78
CA LEU A 434 5.27 -8.72 0.15
C LEU A 434 4.75 -8.59 1.58
N GLY A 435 5.64 -8.90 2.53
CA GLY A 435 5.32 -8.92 3.96
C GLY A 435 4.75 -10.26 4.42
N PRO A 436 4.20 -10.32 5.64
CA PRO A 436 3.57 -11.53 6.16
C PRO A 436 2.42 -11.99 5.26
N ALA A 437 2.34 -13.30 5.02
CA ALA A 437 1.18 -13.87 4.34
C ALA A 437 -0.09 -13.69 5.18
N ALA A 438 -1.24 -13.67 4.51
CA ALA A 438 -2.54 -13.70 5.20
C ALA A 438 -2.60 -14.90 6.17
N LEU A 439 -3.17 -14.66 7.34
CA LEU A 439 -3.27 -15.63 8.42
C LEU A 439 -4.19 -16.79 8.00
N LYS A 440 -3.83 -18.00 8.44
CA LYS A 440 -4.55 -19.24 8.14
C LYS A 440 -5.02 -19.92 9.43
N PRO A 441 -5.99 -20.84 9.38
CA PRO A 441 -6.32 -21.68 10.53
C PRO A 441 -5.07 -22.37 11.09
N ASN A 442 -5.02 -22.46 12.42
CA ASN A 442 -3.91 -22.97 13.22
C ASN A 442 -2.59 -22.19 13.12
N THR A 443 -2.61 -20.92 12.68
CA THR A 443 -1.40 -20.09 12.68
C THR A 443 -1.03 -19.71 14.12
N PRO A 444 0.16 -20.12 14.64
CA PRO A 444 0.64 -19.67 15.94
C PRO A 444 1.13 -18.23 15.85
N LEU A 445 0.79 -17.40 16.83
CA LEU A 445 1.26 -16.02 16.93
C LEU A 445 2.04 -15.82 18.23
N ALA A 446 3.15 -15.10 18.13
CA ALA A 446 3.95 -14.67 19.26
C ALA A 446 3.72 -13.18 19.54
N VAL A 447 3.77 -12.81 20.82
CA VAL A 447 3.68 -11.44 21.32
C VAL A 447 5.08 -11.02 21.75
N VAL A 448 5.49 -9.80 21.37
CA VAL A 448 6.80 -9.27 21.77
C VAL A 448 6.84 -9.22 23.29
N ALA A 449 7.85 -9.86 23.89
CA ALA A 449 8.01 -9.89 25.33
C ALA A 449 8.06 -8.46 25.88
N THR A 450 7.01 -8.06 26.59
CA THR A 450 6.99 -6.77 27.28
C THR A 450 8.01 -6.84 28.42
N ALA A 451 8.92 -5.87 28.49
CA ALA A 451 9.46 -5.49 29.79
C ALA A 451 8.24 -5.11 30.64
N THR A 452 7.93 -5.91 31.65
CA THR A 452 6.72 -5.80 32.48
C THR A 452 6.69 -4.47 33.20
N ASN A 453 6.16 -3.44 32.54
CA ASN A 453 5.61 -2.26 33.20
C ASN A 453 4.10 -2.37 33.10
N VAL A 454 3.53 -3.36 33.78
CA VAL A 454 2.13 -3.31 34.16
C VAL A 454 2.00 -2.09 35.08
N PRO A 455 1.13 -1.11 34.78
CA PRO A 455 0.77 -0.11 35.78
C PRO A 455 0.14 -0.91 36.93
N GLN A 456 0.86 -1.06 38.04
CA GLN A 456 0.22 -1.54 39.25
C GLN A 456 -0.90 -0.55 39.56
N ALA A 457 -2.14 -1.04 39.59
CA ALA A 457 -3.24 -0.28 40.17
C ALA A 457 -2.77 0.19 41.55
N PRO A 458 -2.84 1.48 41.88
CA PRO A 458 -2.41 1.94 43.19
C PRO A 458 -3.23 1.18 44.24
N SER A 459 -2.54 0.44 45.10
CA SER A 459 -3.16 -0.42 46.10
C SER A 459 -3.78 0.34 47.28
N ASP A 460 -3.88 1.67 47.19
CA ASP A 460 -4.62 2.48 48.14
C ASP A 460 -5.28 3.65 47.39
N GLY A 461 -6.59 3.78 47.56
CA GLY A 461 -7.44 4.78 46.89
C GLY A 461 -7.21 6.21 47.39
N THR A 462 -6.00 6.74 47.24
CA THR A 462 -5.71 8.15 47.53
C THR A 462 -4.57 8.64 46.64
N LEU A 463 -4.89 9.46 45.64
CA LEU A 463 -3.89 10.25 44.92
C LEU A 463 -3.40 11.40 45.81
N PRO A 464 -2.09 11.64 45.96
CA PRO A 464 -1.56 12.81 46.65
C PRO A 464 -1.93 14.11 45.90
N LEU A 465 -2.38 15.12 46.66
CA LEU A 465 -2.98 16.38 46.20
C LEU A 465 -2.01 17.43 45.62
N ASP A 466 -0.78 17.04 45.31
CA ASP A 466 0.34 17.98 45.13
C ASP A 466 0.91 18.02 43.68
N LYS A 467 0.23 17.41 42.71
CA LYS A 467 0.56 17.56 41.27
C LYS A 467 -0.61 17.90 40.34
N GLN A 468 -1.70 18.46 40.88
CA GLN A 468 -2.79 19.04 40.07
C GLN A 468 -2.68 20.56 39.87
N GLN A 469 -1.68 21.24 40.46
CA GLN A 469 -1.61 22.71 40.45
C GLN A 469 -0.80 23.34 39.29
N SER A 470 -0.16 22.58 38.41
CA SER A 470 0.65 23.17 37.32
C SER A 470 -0.09 23.38 35.99
N CYS A 471 -1.31 22.89 35.82
CA CYS A 471 -2.07 23.06 34.56
C CYS A 471 -3.26 24.01 34.65
N LEU A 472 -3.44 24.73 35.77
CA LEU A 472 -4.60 25.60 35.99
C LEU A 472 -4.26 27.10 36.16
N GLN A 473 -3.02 27.52 35.91
CA GLN A 473 -2.63 28.94 35.85
C GLN A 473 -2.46 29.43 34.40
N ALA A 474 -3.57 29.49 33.66
CA ALA A 474 -3.67 30.36 32.47
C ALA A 474 -5.13 30.73 32.12
N MET A 475 -6.04 30.73 33.10
CA MET A 475 -7.41 31.24 32.92
C MET A 475 -7.65 32.34 33.95
N CYS A 476 -7.63 33.58 33.47
CA CYS A 476 -7.83 34.79 34.27
C CYS A 476 -9.14 34.79 35.06
N GLU A 477 -9.06 35.33 36.27
CA GLU A 477 -10.09 35.44 37.29
C GLU A 477 -11.32 36.30 36.89
N PRO A 478 -12.49 36.05 37.49
CA PRO A 478 -13.70 36.85 37.34
C PRO A 478 -13.84 37.90 38.47
N THR A 479 -14.33 39.09 38.16
CA THR A 479 -14.78 40.06 39.17
C THR A 479 -16.26 40.41 38.99
N GLY A 480 -17.09 40.04 39.97
CA GLY A 480 -18.23 40.85 40.45
C GLY A 480 -19.64 40.54 39.95
N GLU A 481 -20.32 39.58 40.59
CA GLU A 481 -21.62 39.64 41.32
C GLU A 481 -22.83 40.54 40.90
N PRO A 482 -24.08 40.26 41.37
CA PRO A 482 -25.18 39.81 40.50
C PRO A 482 -26.47 40.66 40.58
N THR A 483 -27.36 40.59 39.59
CA THR A 483 -28.82 40.81 39.83
C THR A 483 -29.72 40.16 38.76
N SER A 484 -30.92 39.84 39.23
CA SER A 484 -31.92 38.89 38.77
C SER A 484 -32.86 39.32 37.62
N CYS A 485 -33.36 38.29 36.92
CA CYS A 485 -34.73 38.07 36.39
C CYS A 485 -35.54 39.22 35.76
N GLY A 486 -36.02 38.99 34.52
CA GLY A 486 -37.40 39.36 34.17
C GLY A 486 -37.72 39.63 32.69
N ARG A 487 -38.37 38.65 32.05
CA ARG A 487 -39.49 38.75 31.06
C ARG A 487 -39.29 39.46 29.69
N SER A 488 -39.69 38.71 28.67
CA SER A 488 -40.16 39.07 27.31
C SER A 488 -41.40 40.01 27.32
N PRO A 489 -42.01 40.51 26.20
CA PRO A 489 -41.65 40.41 24.77
C PRO A 489 -41.88 41.70 23.91
N SER A 490 -41.33 41.67 22.68
CA SER A 490 -41.97 42.11 21.40
C SER A 490 -42.24 43.60 21.02
N LYS A 491 -41.95 43.83 19.73
CA LYS A 491 -42.62 44.68 18.70
C LYS A 491 -42.15 46.14 18.41
N VAL A 492 -41.49 46.23 17.24
CA VAL A 492 -41.92 46.96 16.01
C VAL A 492 -41.75 48.50 15.90
N ALA A 493 -41.19 48.85 14.72
CA ALA A 493 -41.34 50.06 13.88
C ALA A 493 -40.34 51.22 14.05
N GLY A 494 -39.76 51.63 12.92
CA GLY A 494 -39.13 52.93 12.75
C GLY A 494 -38.11 52.97 11.62
N ARG A 495 -38.46 53.62 10.51
CA ARG A 495 -37.73 53.67 9.24
C ARG A 495 -36.82 54.92 9.20
N ALA A 496 -35.66 54.78 8.53
CA ALA A 496 -35.02 55.72 7.60
C ALA A 496 -33.76 56.53 8.00
N VAL A 497 -32.80 56.44 7.07
CA VAL A 497 -31.76 57.40 6.59
C VAL A 497 -30.41 57.55 7.34
N GLY A 498 -29.36 57.05 6.67
CA GLY A 498 -28.16 57.82 6.28
C GLY A 498 -26.99 57.93 7.26
N GLY A 499 -25.79 57.65 6.76
CA GLY A 499 -24.53 58.11 7.36
C GLY A 499 -23.59 56.97 7.75
N ALA A 500 -22.41 56.98 7.15
CA ALA A 500 -21.30 56.07 7.42
C ALA A 500 -20.80 56.20 8.86
N ASP A 501 -20.46 55.09 9.51
CA ASP A 501 -19.27 55.02 10.37
C ASP A 501 -18.84 53.58 10.67
N TRP A 502 -17.53 53.43 10.83
CA TRP A 502 -16.84 52.19 11.18
C TRP A 502 -17.02 51.87 12.67
N GLY A 503 -17.29 50.60 13.02
CA GLY A 503 -16.94 50.07 14.35
C GLY A 503 -17.93 49.12 15.02
N ARG A 504 -17.40 47.95 15.37
CA ARG A 504 -17.88 46.92 16.32
C ARG A 504 -18.94 45.95 15.81
N GLU A 505 -18.48 44.89 15.15
CA GLU A 505 -19.18 43.61 15.14
C GLU A 505 -19.10 42.94 16.52
N GLN A 506 -20.23 42.39 16.94
CA GLN A 506 -20.43 41.63 18.17
C GLN A 506 -19.75 40.26 18.03
N PRO A 507 -19.19 39.68 19.12
CA PRO A 507 -18.63 38.33 19.05
C PRO A 507 -19.77 37.33 18.88
N ALA A 508 -19.82 36.66 17.72
CA ALA A 508 -20.62 35.47 17.54
C ALA A 508 -19.99 34.34 18.38
N CYS A 509 -20.75 33.81 19.34
CA CYS A 509 -20.36 32.63 20.11
C CYS A 509 -20.19 31.44 19.16
N LEU A 510 -18.94 31.08 18.88
CA LEU A 510 -18.56 29.80 18.28
C LEU A 510 -18.81 28.70 19.31
N GLY A 511 -19.84 27.88 19.08
CA GLY A 511 -19.99 26.60 19.76
C GLY A 511 -18.87 25.67 19.30
N ALA A 512 -17.84 25.52 20.12
CA ALA A 512 -16.78 24.54 19.89
C ALA A 512 -17.35 23.13 20.07
N VAL A 513 -17.52 22.41 18.96
CA VAL A 513 -17.63 20.95 18.98
C VAL A 513 -16.21 20.41 18.81
N SER A 514 -15.45 20.35 19.90
CA SER A 514 -14.19 19.60 19.93
C SER A 514 -14.52 18.14 20.23
N SER A 515 -14.40 17.25 19.25
CA SER A 515 -14.35 15.82 19.52
C SER A 515 -13.12 15.55 20.40
N PRO A 516 -13.26 14.97 21.60
CA PRO A 516 -12.12 14.73 22.47
C PRO A 516 -11.18 13.69 21.87
N VAL A 517 -9.88 13.96 21.89
CA VAL A 517 -8.84 12.96 21.59
C VAL A 517 -8.96 11.81 22.60
N PRO A 518 -9.04 10.53 22.17
CA PRO A 518 -9.14 9.41 23.10
C PRO A 518 -7.94 9.39 24.04
N THR A 519 -8.19 9.37 25.35
CA THR A 519 -7.13 9.12 26.33
C THR A 519 -6.77 7.64 26.30
N VAL A 520 -5.48 7.31 26.35
CA VAL A 520 -4.95 5.94 26.36
C VAL A 520 -5.74 5.06 27.35
N GLY A 521 -6.17 3.89 26.88
CA GLY A 521 -6.91 2.91 27.66
C GLY A 521 -8.37 3.25 28.00
N GLN A 522 -8.91 4.40 27.59
CA GLN A 522 -10.31 4.74 27.83
C GLN A 522 -11.24 4.10 26.78
N PRO A 523 -12.25 3.31 27.20
CA PRO A 523 -13.24 2.72 26.30
C PRO A 523 -13.90 3.74 25.36
N GLN A 524 -14.05 3.40 24.09
CA GLN A 524 -14.74 4.20 23.08
C GLN A 524 -16.04 3.53 22.63
N PRO A 525 -17.11 4.29 22.35
CA PRO A 525 -18.29 3.73 21.70
C PRO A 525 -17.94 3.20 20.31
N TRP A 526 -18.72 2.23 19.83
CA TRP A 526 -18.65 1.82 18.43
C TRP A 526 -19.14 2.95 17.51
N PRO A 527 -18.55 3.13 16.32
CA PRO A 527 -19.02 4.11 15.36
C PRO A 527 -20.43 3.73 14.86
N SER A 528 -21.34 4.70 14.77
CA SER A 528 -22.73 4.49 14.35
C SER A 528 -22.98 4.69 12.86
N ASP A 529 -22.05 5.34 12.16
CA ASP A 529 -22.26 5.90 10.82
C ASP A 529 -21.32 5.25 9.79
N LEU A 530 -21.10 3.93 9.90
CA LEU A 530 -20.28 3.20 8.94
C LEU A 530 -21.10 2.71 7.73
N PRO A 531 -20.45 2.47 6.58
CA PRO A 531 -21.13 2.01 5.37
C PRO A 531 -21.75 0.62 5.57
N ALA A 532 -22.87 0.35 4.90
CA ALA A 532 -23.49 -0.97 4.93
C ALA A 532 -23.91 -1.40 3.52
N THR A 533 -24.12 -2.70 3.33
CA THR A 533 -24.64 -3.21 2.05
C THR A 533 -25.99 -2.58 1.74
N GLY A 534 -26.15 -2.08 0.52
CA GLY A 534 -27.39 -1.42 0.09
C GLY A 534 -27.58 0.01 0.61
N THR A 535 -26.72 0.56 1.46
CA THR A 535 -26.76 1.99 1.84
C THR A 535 -25.81 2.81 0.98
N THR A 536 -26.16 4.08 0.75
CA THR A 536 -25.33 5.00 -0.04
C THR A 536 -24.47 5.84 0.90
N THR A 537 -23.15 5.71 0.75
CA THR A 537 -22.15 6.49 1.47
C THR A 537 -21.63 7.61 0.58
N THR A 538 -21.58 8.83 1.10
CA THR A 538 -20.96 9.96 0.39
C THR A 538 -19.47 9.98 0.69
N LEU A 539 -18.63 10.01 -0.35
CA LEU A 539 -17.18 10.15 -0.24
C LEU A 539 -16.71 11.47 -0.82
N ASP A 540 -15.99 12.24 0.00
CA ASP A 540 -15.42 13.51 -0.41
C ASP A 540 -14.18 13.33 -1.30
N VAL A 541 -14.14 14.08 -2.39
CA VAL A 541 -13.06 14.07 -3.38
C VAL A 541 -12.54 15.48 -3.70
N THR A 542 -11.30 15.54 -4.19
CA THR A 542 -10.76 16.66 -4.96
C THR A 542 -10.61 16.20 -6.41
N LEU A 543 -11.14 16.97 -7.37
CA LEU A 543 -10.98 16.65 -8.80
C LEU A 543 -9.50 16.74 -9.23
N GLY A 544 -9.16 15.96 -10.26
CA GLY A 544 -7.82 15.89 -10.83
C GLY A 544 -7.03 14.66 -10.37
N PRO A 545 -5.82 14.47 -10.92
CA PRO A 545 -5.09 15.39 -11.79
C PRO A 545 -5.53 15.40 -13.27
N ARG A 546 -6.40 14.48 -13.70
CA ARG A 546 -6.81 14.30 -15.10
C ARG A 546 -8.30 14.51 -15.34
N ASP A 547 -8.95 15.33 -14.52
CA ASP A 547 -10.35 15.74 -14.74
C ASP A 547 -10.53 16.45 -16.10
N ASP A 548 -9.48 17.08 -16.61
CA ASP A 548 -9.42 17.67 -17.97
C ASP A 548 -9.61 16.65 -19.11
N TRP A 549 -9.47 15.34 -18.84
CA TRP A 549 -9.69 14.26 -19.82
C TRP A 549 -11.15 13.84 -19.99
N PHE A 550 -12.07 14.37 -19.18
CA PHE A 550 -13.48 13.97 -19.17
C PHE A 550 -14.38 15.07 -19.73
N THR A 551 -15.49 14.70 -20.38
CA THR A 551 -16.50 15.70 -20.79
C THR A 551 -17.19 16.29 -19.56
N ALA A 552 -17.85 17.44 -19.72
CA ALA A 552 -18.65 17.99 -18.61
C ALA A 552 -19.72 16.99 -18.15
N GLN A 553 -20.32 16.25 -19.10
CA GLN A 553 -21.26 15.18 -18.80
C GLN A 553 -20.59 14.03 -18.04
N GLY A 554 -19.37 13.63 -18.42
CA GLY A 554 -18.60 12.62 -17.69
C GLY A 554 -18.33 13.02 -16.23
N ILE A 555 -17.99 14.29 -15.96
CA ILE A 555 -17.83 14.78 -14.58
C ILE A 555 -19.18 14.76 -13.83
N THR A 556 -20.27 15.22 -14.45
CA THR A 556 -21.61 15.16 -13.84
C THR A 556 -22.03 13.73 -13.51
N ASP A 557 -21.83 12.79 -14.45
CA ASP A 557 -22.14 11.38 -14.24
C ASP A 557 -21.28 10.75 -13.15
N PHE A 558 -20.03 11.18 -12.98
CA PHE A 558 -19.17 10.76 -11.88
C PHE A 558 -19.75 11.14 -10.51
N LEU A 559 -20.28 12.35 -10.38
CA LEU A 559 -20.74 12.91 -9.11
C LEU A 559 -22.19 12.55 -8.75
N ASP A 560 -23.09 12.53 -9.73
CA ASP A 560 -24.53 12.44 -9.46
C ASP A 560 -25.01 10.98 -9.28
N GLN A 561 -24.43 10.04 -10.02
CA GLN A 561 -24.89 8.66 -9.99
C GLN A 561 -24.41 7.92 -8.74
N GLU A 562 -25.08 6.82 -8.42
CA GLU A 562 -24.62 5.88 -7.40
C GLU A 562 -23.72 4.83 -8.02
N TRP A 563 -22.61 4.55 -7.34
CA TRP A 563 -21.63 3.55 -7.70
C TRP A 563 -21.72 2.37 -6.75
N THR A 564 -21.90 1.16 -7.26
CA THR A 564 -21.96 -0.05 -6.44
C THR A 564 -20.57 -0.66 -6.31
N VAL A 565 -20.15 -0.95 -5.07
CA VAL A 565 -18.91 -1.69 -4.79
C VAL A 565 -19.10 -3.13 -5.23
N THR A 566 -18.29 -3.60 -6.20
CA THR A 566 -18.45 -4.96 -6.72
C THR A 566 -17.70 -5.99 -5.87
N PRO A 567 -18.08 -7.29 -5.96
CA PRO A 567 -17.36 -8.38 -5.27
C PRO A 567 -15.91 -8.58 -5.70
N GLN A 568 -15.46 -7.95 -6.79
CA GLN A 568 -14.06 -7.99 -7.23
C GLN A 568 -13.16 -7.02 -6.43
N SER A 569 -13.71 -6.27 -5.48
CA SER A 569 -12.99 -5.30 -4.66
C SER A 569 -12.08 -5.95 -3.62
N ASN A 570 -10.92 -5.35 -3.35
CA ASN A 570 -9.96 -5.82 -2.33
C ASN A 570 -9.09 -4.65 -1.83
N ARG A 571 -8.03 -4.94 -1.06
CA ARG A 571 -7.09 -3.92 -0.52
C ARG A 571 -6.32 -3.13 -1.58
N VAL A 572 -6.24 -3.62 -2.83
CA VAL A 572 -5.67 -2.87 -3.96
C VAL A 572 -6.60 -1.73 -4.37
N GLY A 573 -7.89 -2.02 -4.46
CA GLY A 573 -8.90 -1.02 -4.82
C GLY A 573 -10.32 -1.56 -4.87
N LEU A 574 -11.26 -0.64 -4.74
CA LEU A 574 -12.69 -0.88 -4.93
C LEU A 574 -13.02 -0.76 -6.42
N ARG A 575 -13.63 -1.82 -6.96
CA ARG A 575 -14.12 -1.83 -8.35
C ARG A 575 -15.56 -1.35 -8.28
N LEU A 576 -15.84 -0.25 -8.94
CA LEU A 576 -17.12 0.43 -8.84
C LEU A 576 -17.92 0.24 -10.13
N HIS A 577 -19.21 -0.07 -9.97
CA HIS A 577 -20.13 -0.21 -11.09
C HIS A 577 -21.21 0.87 -11.06
N GLY A 578 -21.35 1.61 -12.15
CA GLY A 578 -22.39 2.61 -12.36
C GLY A 578 -23.23 2.30 -13.59
N GLY A 579 -24.46 2.82 -13.60
CA GLY A 579 -25.38 2.65 -14.72
C GLY A 579 -24.93 3.37 -16.00
N ARG A 580 -24.03 4.36 -15.88
CA ARG A 580 -23.46 5.09 -17.03
C ARG A 580 -21.94 5.08 -16.95
N ALA A 581 -21.31 4.54 -18.01
CA ALA A 581 -19.88 4.60 -18.19
C ALA A 581 -19.44 6.05 -18.43
N LEU A 582 -18.33 6.46 -17.82
CA LEU A 582 -17.85 7.83 -17.92
C LEU A 582 -17.28 8.14 -19.31
N GLU A 583 -17.74 9.23 -19.90
CA GLU A 583 -17.28 9.71 -21.19
C GLU A 583 -15.97 10.50 -21.07
N ARG A 584 -14.96 10.06 -21.82
CA ARG A 584 -13.70 10.79 -21.98
C ARG A 584 -13.72 11.67 -23.21
N ARG A 585 -13.21 12.90 -23.08
CA ARG A 585 -12.88 13.74 -24.24
C ARG A 585 -11.54 13.37 -24.87
N ASP A 586 -10.64 12.79 -24.07
CA ASP A 586 -9.33 12.31 -24.52
C ASP A 586 -9.28 10.78 -24.49
N ALA A 587 -9.14 10.18 -25.66
CA ALA A 587 -9.09 8.73 -25.84
C ALA A 587 -7.65 8.18 -25.95
N ARG A 588 -6.63 9.04 -25.79
CA ARG A 588 -5.23 8.61 -25.85
C ARG A 588 -4.89 7.68 -24.68
N GLU A 589 -3.84 6.89 -24.86
CA GLU A 589 -3.24 6.17 -23.76
C GLU A 589 -2.40 7.14 -22.91
N LEU A 590 -2.58 7.09 -21.58
CA LEU A 590 -1.80 7.88 -20.66
C LEU A 590 -0.48 7.14 -20.38
N ALA A 591 0.64 7.85 -20.53
CA ALA A 591 1.93 7.34 -20.05
C ALA A 591 1.84 7.10 -18.54
N SER A 592 2.59 6.12 -18.01
CA SER A 592 2.49 5.80 -16.58
C SER A 592 2.84 7.00 -15.69
N GLU A 593 2.07 7.22 -14.64
CA GLU A 593 2.21 8.33 -13.69
C GLU A 593 2.18 7.78 -12.25
N GLY A 594 2.77 8.50 -11.29
CA GLY A 594 2.75 8.10 -9.89
C GLY A 594 1.34 8.12 -9.29
N MET A 595 1.01 7.09 -8.50
CA MET A 595 -0.31 6.88 -7.89
C MET A 595 -0.25 6.97 -6.36
N ILE A 596 -1.39 7.31 -5.75
CA ILE A 596 -1.56 7.36 -4.30
C ILE A 596 -2.85 6.63 -3.87
N PRO A 597 -2.93 6.18 -2.61
CA PRO A 597 -4.20 5.72 -2.03
C PRO A 597 -5.27 6.81 -2.17
N GLY A 598 -6.49 6.40 -2.52
CA GLY A 598 -7.63 7.30 -2.72
C GLY A 598 -7.75 7.86 -4.14
N ALA A 599 -6.78 7.65 -5.03
CA ALA A 599 -6.90 8.01 -6.43
C ALA A 599 -7.99 7.16 -7.12
N ILE A 600 -8.83 7.81 -7.94
CA ILE A 600 -9.91 7.18 -8.68
C ILE A 600 -9.53 7.13 -10.17
N GLU A 601 -8.98 6.00 -10.59
CA GLU A 601 -8.67 5.74 -11.99
C GLU A 601 -9.94 5.37 -12.76
N ILE A 602 -10.08 5.90 -13.97
CA ILE A 602 -11.12 5.47 -14.90
C ILE A 602 -10.43 4.67 -16.00
N PRO A 603 -10.64 3.34 -16.14
CA PRO A 603 -10.20 2.54 -17.27
C PRO A 603 -11.04 2.79 -18.53
N SER A 604 -10.69 2.15 -19.65
CA SER A 604 -11.33 2.41 -20.96
C SER A 604 -12.81 2.03 -21.02
N ASN A 605 -13.27 1.17 -20.11
CA ASN A 605 -14.68 0.81 -19.95
C ASN A 605 -15.52 1.89 -19.24
N GLY A 606 -14.88 2.97 -18.75
CA GLY A 606 -15.55 4.07 -18.05
C GLY A 606 -16.06 3.72 -16.65
N GLN A 607 -15.67 2.57 -16.07
CA GLN A 607 -16.09 2.13 -14.73
C GLN A 607 -14.96 2.40 -13.71
N PRO A 608 -15.19 3.21 -12.66
CA PRO A 608 -14.12 3.65 -11.76
C PRO A 608 -13.46 2.51 -10.99
N VAL A 609 -12.15 2.65 -10.77
CA VAL A 609 -11.36 1.89 -9.80
C VAL A 609 -10.82 2.86 -8.77
N LEU A 610 -11.33 2.77 -7.54
CA LEU A 610 -10.88 3.58 -6.41
C LEU A 610 -9.75 2.84 -5.69
N PHE A 611 -8.53 3.36 -5.76
CA PHE A 611 -7.36 2.73 -5.13
C PHE A 611 -7.39 2.83 -3.61
N LEU A 612 -7.07 1.72 -2.94
CA LEU A 612 -6.95 1.63 -1.48
C LEU A 612 -5.48 1.64 -1.06
N ARG A 613 -5.00 0.79 -0.14
CA ARG A 613 -3.64 0.87 0.42
C ARG A 613 -2.61 0.01 -0.30
N ASP A 614 -3.05 -1.01 -1.03
CA ASP A 614 -2.18 -1.92 -1.81
C ASP A 614 -2.18 -1.57 -3.31
N GLN A 615 -2.48 -0.32 -3.66
CA GLN A 615 -2.48 0.16 -5.04
C GLN A 615 -1.08 0.10 -5.66
N PRO A 616 -0.95 -0.09 -6.99
CA PRO A 616 0.34 0.02 -7.67
C PRO A 616 0.94 1.41 -7.48
N VAL A 617 2.27 1.51 -7.51
CA VAL A 617 2.98 2.78 -7.35
C VAL A 617 2.81 3.68 -8.58
N THR A 618 2.63 3.09 -9.76
CA THR A 618 2.32 3.82 -11.00
C THR A 618 1.12 3.25 -11.72
N GLY A 619 0.34 4.12 -12.37
CA GLY A 619 -0.88 3.79 -13.10
C GLY A 619 -0.87 4.40 -14.51
N GLY A 620 -1.63 3.81 -15.43
CA GLY A 620 -1.70 4.22 -16.84
C GLY A 620 -3.09 4.67 -17.28
N TYR A 621 -3.99 4.91 -16.33
CA TYR A 621 -5.34 5.38 -16.61
C TYR A 621 -5.54 6.78 -16.00
N PRO A 622 -6.38 7.63 -16.62
CA PRO A 622 -6.63 8.97 -16.10
C PRO A 622 -7.33 8.89 -14.75
N VAL A 623 -6.75 9.59 -13.78
CA VAL A 623 -7.34 9.80 -12.46
C VAL A 623 -8.27 11.01 -12.50
N ILE A 624 -9.57 10.77 -12.35
CA ILE A 624 -10.60 11.82 -12.40
C ILE A 624 -10.63 12.65 -11.12
N ALA A 625 -10.34 12.02 -9.98
CA ALA A 625 -10.41 12.63 -8.66
C ALA A 625 -9.63 11.80 -7.63
N VAL A 626 -9.36 12.39 -6.47
CA VAL A 626 -8.69 11.75 -5.33
C VAL A 626 -9.52 11.98 -4.05
N LEU A 627 -9.72 10.93 -3.26
CA LEU A 627 -10.39 11.01 -1.95
C LEU A 627 -9.63 11.91 -0.96
N THR A 628 -10.38 12.52 -0.04
CA THR A 628 -9.79 13.08 1.19
C THR A 628 -9.27 11.96 2.10
N LYS A 629 -8.41 12.30 3.07
CA LYS A 629 -7.86 11.32 4.03
C LYS A 629 -8.96 10.61 4.83
N SER A 630 -9.98 11.34 5.28
CA SER A 630 -11.12 10.78 6.01
C SER A 630 -12.01 9.92 5.10
N ALA A 631 -12.26 10.36 3.86
CA ALA A 631 -13.03 9.57 2.90
C ALA A 631 -12.31 8.27 2.50
N LEU A 632 -10.97 8.27 2.45
CA LEU A 632 -10.19 7.05 2.21
C LEU A 632 -10.32 6.04 3.36
N ALA A 633 -10.26 6.49 4.61
CA ALA A 633 -10.50 5.62 5.77
C ALA A 633 -11.92 5.03 5.73
N LEU A 634 -12.92 5.86 5.41
CA LEU A 634 -14.31 5.42 5.23
C LEU A 634 -14.47 4.44 4.06
N ALA A 635 -13.73 4.64 2.96
CA ALA A 635 -13.71 3.72 1.84
C ALA A 635 -13.12 2.35 2.23
N GLY A 636 -12.16 2.33 3.17
CA GLY A 636 -11.67 1.11 3.82
C GLY A 636 -12.75 0.34 4.59
N GLN A 637 -13.90 0.93 4.88
CA GLN A 637 -15.01 0.29 5.58
C GLN A 637 -16.16 -0.14 4.65
N LEU A 638 -16.03 0.03 3.32
CA LEU A 638 -17.07 -0.33 2.36
C LEU A 638 -17.10 -1.84 2.08
N PRO A 639 -18.19 -2.57 2.43
CA PRO A 639 -18.38 -3.95 2.02
C PRO A 639 -18.82 -4.04 0.54
N PRO A 640 -18.67 -5.22 -0.11
CA PRO A 640 -19.32 -5.49 -1.38
C PRO A 640 -20.83 -5.24 -1.33
N GLY A 641 -21.37 -4.64 -2.39
CA GLY A 641 -22.78 -4.26 -2.49
C GLY A 641 -23.16 -2.96 -1.78
N ALA A 642 -22.23 -2.31 -1.06
CA ALA A 642 -22.42 -0.93 -0.62
C ALA A 642 -22.49 0.01 -1.83
N ARG A 643 -23.20 1.13 -1.67
CA ARG A 643 -23.32 2.18 -2.69
C ARG A 643 -22.51 3.40 -2.29
N VAL A 644 -21.95 4.09 -3.27
CA VAL A 644 -21.10 5.26 -3.10
C VAL A 644 -21.62 6.40 -3.97
N ARG A 645 -21.60 7.62 -3.46
CA ARG A 645 -21.71 8.85 -4.25
C ARG A 645 -20.49 9.72 -3.96
N PHE A 646 -19.97 10.42 -4.97
CA PHE A 646 -18.83 11.32 -4.80
C PHE A 646 -19.31 12.76 -4.62
N HIS A 647 -18.68 13.47 -3.70
CA HIS A 647 -18.95 14.88 -3.44
C HIS A 647 -17.66 15.68 -3.52
N ILE A 648 -17.68 16.80 -4.25
CA ILE A 648 -16.50 17.66 -4.34
C ILE A 648 -16.35 18.43 -3.04
N ASN A 649 -15.25 18.19 -2.33
CA ASN A 649 -14.91 19.00 -1.18
C ASN A 649 -14.27 20.32 -1.65
N ASN A 650 -15.07 21.39 -1.64
CA ASN A 650 -14.64 22.75 -1.99
C ASN A 650 -13.96 23.49 -0.83
N HIS A 651 -13.77 22.87 0.35
CA HIS A 651 -13.13 23.50 1.51
C HIS A 651 -11.60 23.56 1.32
N GLY A 652 -11.15 24.41 0.40
CA GLY A 652 -9.76 24.84 0.27
C GLY A 652 -9.28 25.81 1.36
N LYS A 653 -10.09 26.08 2.41
CA LYS A 653 -9.80 27.14 3.41
C LYS A 653 -10.33 26.91 4.84
N GLU A 654 -10.69 25.70 5.25
CA GLU A 654 -10.99 25.47 6.68
C GLU A 654 -9.74 25.01 7.43
N SER A 655 -9.42 25.83 8.42
CA SER A 655 -8.30 25.82 9.34
C SER A 655 -8.04 24.45 9.96
N SER A 656 -6.76 24.10 10.01
CA SER A 656 -6.20 23.12 10.94
C SER A 656 -6.77 23.33 12.34
N CYS A 657 -7.37 22.27 12.89
CA CYS A 657 -7.60 22.09 14.31
C CYS A 657 -6.89 20.81 14.73
#